data_AF-A0A975JN31-F1
#
_entry.id   AF-A0A975JN31-F1
#
_cell.length_a   1.000
_cell.length_b   1.000
_cell.length_c   1.000
_cell.angle_alpha   90.00
_cell.angle_beta   90.00
_cell.angle_gamma   90.00
#
_symmetry.space_group_name_H-M   'P 1'
#
loop_
_entity.id
_entity.type
_entity.pdbx_description
1 polymer ?
#
loop_
_entity_poly.entity_id
_entity_poly.type
_entity_poly.pdbx_seq_one_letter_code
_entity_poly.pdbx_strand_id
1 'polypeptide(L)'
;MPDRARAVNATANLEGSGTQLLVHGGVGDRPRLLHAGPTLPGATAQDFAGLSERQHAPGGPQLPVAPSLLNPLGTGYPGPPGLLLHRDGCSWAVDLRLVEYIEPSASLTVVTRDDNAGVTVRHDFAIDASTGVLSLSASLANSGDTALDLQWLSAVCLPLDPRFDRIMAFGGKWAGEFQIEEWQPVRGAFLRENRSGRTSHTSFPGLYCGTSATSETHGPAAAFHLGWSGNHRLRIDRLPDDTLALQAGELLLPGEMRLEPGESYSTPTLYACWAEDGHGEATRRLHAFVADQVGRSVPRPVHFNTWEAVYFDHSPDRLFALADQAAETGAERFVLDDGWFGARRSDRAGLGDWFVSEDVYPDGLGPLADHVRSLGMEFGLWFEPEMVNPDSDLFREHPDWVLGVERVDPIASRHQLPLDLTRSEVSDYLFERIDHLVRELSIAYIKWDMNRDIQHPGNAGGRPAVHRQTRAVYALIDRLCAAHPELEIESCSSGGARADYGILQRTHRIWTSDNNDARQRHAIMRGAAYFLPLRVLGNHVGPKRCHITGRRFDMHFRAGTAVFGHMGMELDLATESVSDRGILKAAIALHKRHRALIHGGDYHRLETPAQLAAIGVVSRDRGEALFQTAVIDQHPSPHPPRLRFVGLDLQRRYKVACVWPTFLVGEPASFAGSALMQYGLQLPQTYPDTCLIHHLEAEE
;
A
#
# COMPACT_ATOMS: atom_id res chain seq x y z
N MET A 1 2.26 -21.43 -50.41
CA MET A 1 1.13 -21.77 -49.53
C MET A 1 1.29 -23.21 -49.08
N PRO A 2 1.41 -23.46 -47.77
CA PRO A 2 0.93 -24.70 -47.18
C PRO A 2 -0.26 -24.44 -46.25
N ASP A 3 -1.08 -25.47 -46.16
CA ASP A 3 -2.42 -25.62 -45.60
C ASP A 3 -2.78 -24.81 -44.33
N ARG A 4 -3.81 -23.97 -44.49
CA ARG A 4 -4.68 -23.50 -43.41
C ARG A 4 -5.75 -24.56 -43.15
N ALA A 5 -5.55 -25.38 -42.11
CA ALA A 5 -6.65 -26.05 -41.42
C ALA A 5 -7.03 -25.23 -40.17
N ARG A 6 -8.23 -24.63 -40.20
CA ARG A 6 -8.97 -23.99 -39.08
C ARG A 6 -9.28 -25.02 -37.97
N ALA A 7 -9.59 -24.71 -36.70
CA ALA A 7 -9.61 -23.51 -35.87
C ALA A 7 -9.99 -23.95 -34.44
N VAL A 8 -9.35 -23.37 -33.43
CA VAL A 8 -9.88 -23.09 -32.08
C VAL A 8 -9.29 -21.71 -31.76
N ASN A 9 -10.04 -20.77 -31.18
CA ASN A 9 -9.58 -19.38 -31.00
C ASN A 9 -8.13 -19.32 -30.52
N ALA A 10 -7.21 -18.93 -31.41
CA ALA A 10 -5.78 -18.84 -31.09
C ALA A 10 -5.47 -17.67 -30.14
N THR A 11 -6.49 -16.91 -29.74
CA THR A 11 -6.38 -15.75 -28.86
C THR A 11 -7.48 -15.81 -27.82
N ALA A 12 -7.11 -15.82 -26.54
CA ALA A 12 -8.02 -15.62 -25.42
C ALA A 12 -8.18 -14.11 -25.16
N ASN A 13 -9.41 -13.67 -24.91
CA ASN A 13 -9.75 -12.27 -24.64
C ASN A 13 -10.44 -12.13 -23.29
N LEU A 14 -9.76 -11.47 -22.34
CA LEU A 14 -10.31 -11.10 -21.05
C LEU A 14 -10.61 -9.61 -21.05
N GLU A 15 -11.87 -9.24 -20.87
CA GLU A 15 -12.32 -7.85 -20.94
C GLU A 15 -13.35 -7.55 -19.84
N GLY A 16 -13.24 -6.38 -19.22
CA GLY A 16 -14.17 -5.90 -18.20
C GLY A 16 -13.89 -4.46 -17.79
N SER A 17 -14.94 -3.66 -17.58
CA SER A 17 -14.86 -2.31 -17.01
C SER A 17 -13.80 -1.39 -17.64
N GLY A 18 -13.73 -1.44 -18.98
CA GLY A 18 -12.81 -0.65 -19.79
C GLY A 18 -11.36 -1.13 -19.79
N THR A 19 -11.07 -2.32 -19.27
CA THR A 19 -9.77 -2.97 -19.32
C THR A 19 -9.84 -4.26 -20.14
N GLN A 20 -8.80 -4.51 -20.93
CA GLN A 20 -8.70 -5.64 -21.84
C GLN A 20 -7.29 -6.25 -21.79
N LEU A 21 -7.25 -7.59 -21.80
CA LEU A 21 -6.05 -8.41 -21.88
C LEU A 21 -6.22 -9.45 -22.99
N LEU A 22 -5.26 -9.49 -23.93
CA LEU A 22 -5.25 -10.43 -25.04
C LEU A 22 -4.04 -11.35 -24.98
N VAL A 23 -4.27 -12.65 -24.81
CA VAL A 23 -3.23 -13.69 -24.86
C VAL A 23 -3.36 -14.46 -26.17
N HIS A 24 -2.28 -14.59 -26.93
CA HIS A 24 -2.26 -15.27 -28.22
C HIS A 24 -1.28 -16.44 -28.25
N GLY A 25 -1.73 -17.57 -28.79
CA GLY A 25 -1.00 -18.81 -29.00
C GLY A 25 -1.96 -20.01 -29.06
N GLY A 26 -1.71 -20.98 -29.93
CA GLY A 26 -2.36 -22.29 -29.93
C GLY A 26 -1.65 -23.28 -29.03
N VAL A 27 -2.28 -24.43 -28.74
CA VAL A 27 -1.66 -25.50 -27.95
C VAL A 27 -0.34 -25.93 -28.61
N GLY A 28 0.75 -25.97 -27.84
CA GLY A 28 2.11 -26.22 -28.31
C GLY A 28 2.91 -24.95 -28.69
N ASP A 29 2.25 -23.80 -28.85
CA ASP A 29 2.93 -22.53 -29.12
C ASP A 29 3.51 -21.91 -27.85
N ARG A 30 4.33 -20.88 -28.01
CA ARG A 30 4.72 -19.97 -26.93
C ARG A 30 3.66 -18.88 -26.81
N PRO A 31 2.81 -18.88 -25.77
CA PRO A 31 1.78 -17.86 -25.64
C PRO A 31 2.40 -16.50 -25.36
N ARG A 32 1.82 -15.45 -25.93
CA ARG A 32 2.28 -14.06 -25.79
C ARG A 32 1.14 -13.09 -25.52
N LEU A 33 1.45 -12.00 -24.83
CA LEU A 33 0.51 -10.89 -24.70
C LEU A 33 0.57 -10.02 -25.96
N LEU A 34 -0.59 -9.84 -26.60
CA LEU A 34 -0.73 -8.87 -27.70
C LEU A 34 -1.15 -7.49 -27.18
N HIS A 35 -1.94 -7.46 -26.11
CA HIS A 35 -2.47 -6.22 -25.53
C HIS A 35 -2.74 -6.41 -24.04
N ALA A 36 -2.45 -5.37 -23.27
CA ALA A 36 -2.88 -5.21 -21.88
C ALA A 36 -3.09 -3.70 -21.66
N GLY A 37 -4.34 -3.27 -21.49
CA GLY A 37 -4.63 -1.84 -21.46
C GLY A 37 -6.11 -1.52 -21.50
N PRO A 38 -6.47 -0.27 -21.88
CA PRO A 38 -7.85 0.10 -22.14
C PRO A 38 -8.50 -0.80 -23.20
N THR A 39 -9.79 -1.06 -23.04
CA THR A 39 -10.59 -1.69 -24.10
C THR A 39 -10.57 -0.81 -25.36
N LEU A 40 -10.22 -1.38 -26.51
CA LEU A 40 -10.25 -0.66 -27.79
C LEU A 40 -11.58 -0.90 -28.51
N PRO A 41 -12.47 0.11 -28.65
CA PRO A 41 -13.79 -0.08 -29.24
C PRO A 41 -13.73 -0.59 -30.68
N GLY A 42 -14.44 -1.68 -30.95
CA GLY A 42 -14.55 -2.27 -32.29
C GLY A 42 -13.33 -3.06 -32.76
N ALA A 43 -12.25 -3.12 -31.97
CA ALA A 43 -11.10 -3.95 -32.28
C ALA A 43 -11.38 -5.42 -31.95
N THR A 44 -10.98 -6.31 -32.84
CA THR A 44 -11.08 -7.76 -32.64
C THR A 44 -9.72 -8.36 -32.32
N ALA A 45 -9.69 -9.51 -31.63
CA ALA A 45 -8.46 -10.27 -31.41
C ALA A 45 -7.67 -10.57 -32.70
N GLN A 46 -8.36 -10.67 -33.84
CA GLN A 46 -7.73 -10.87 -35.15
C GLN A 46 -7.02 -9.60 -35.65
N ASP A 47 -7.57 -8.41 -35.37
CA ASP A 47 -6.91 -7.14 -35.71
C ASP A 47 -5.59 -7.01 -34.97
N PHE A 48 -5.57 -7.28 -33.66
CA PHE A 48 -4.33 -7.28 -32.87
C PHE A 48 -3.32 -8.29 -33.40
N ALA A 49 -3.76 -9.51 -33.73
CA ALA A 49 -2.87 -10.55 -34.25
C ALA A 49 -2.24 -10.14 -35.60
N GLY A 50 -3.05 -9.61 -36.53
CA GLY A 50 -2.59 -9.17 -37.85
C GLY A 50 -1.69 -7.94 -37.79
N LEU A 51 -1.96 -7.00 -36.88
CA LEU A 51 -1.13 -5.81 -36.67
C LEU A 51 0.17 -6.10 -35.91
N SER A 52 0.27 -7.25 -35.25
CA SER A 52 1.46 -7.69 -34.51
C SER A 52 2.43 -8.53 -35.34
N GLU A 53 2.16 -8.75 -36.63
CA GLU A 53 3.03 -9.54 -37.50
C GLU A 53 4.39 -8.85 -37.70
N ARG A 54 5.47 -9.54 -37.31
CA ARG A 54 6.83 -9.06 -37.49
C ARG A 54 7.40 -9.54 -38.82
N GLN A 55 7.97 -8.62 -39.58
CA GLN A 55 8.78 -8.98 -40.75
C GLN A 55 10.13 -9.56 -40.32
N HIS A 56 10.72 -10.39 -41.18
CA HIS A 56 12.08 -10.86 -40.97
C HIS A 56 13.06 -9.68 -41.05
N ALA A 57 13.85 -9.48 -40.00
CA ALA A 57 14.94 -8.52 -39.99
C ALA A 57 16.20 -9.16 -40.60
N PRO A 58 16.82 -8.55 -41.64
CA PRO A 58 18.08 -9.05 -42.19
C PRO A 58 19.16 -9.17 -41.10
N GLY A 59 19.83 -10.33 -41.03
CA GLY A 59 20.81 -10.64 -39.98
C GLY A 59 20.21 -11.13 -38.66
N GLY A 60 18.88 -11.19 -38.54
CA GLY A 60 18.16 -11.82 -37.45
C GLY A 60 17.88 -13.31 -37.69
N PRO A 61 17.23 -13.99 -36.73
CA PRO A 61 16.80 -15.38 -36.90
C PRO A 61 15.83 -15.51 -38.08
N GLN A 62 15.87 -16.65 -38.78
CA GLN A 62 15.01 -16.92 -39.94
C GLN A 62 13.52 -16.80 -39.60
N LEU A 63 13.15 -17.21 -38.39
CA LEU A 63 11.85 -16.95 -37.78
C LEU A 63 12.03 -15.94 -36.64
N PRO A 64 11.30 -14.80 -36.65
CA PRO A 64 11.38 -13.83 -35.55
C PRO A 64 11.05 -14.48 -34.20
N VAL A 65 11.92 -14.27 -33.21
CA VAL A 65 11.65 -14.72 -31.83
C VAL A 65 10.79 -13.67 -31.15
N ALA A 66 9.52 -14.00 -30.90
CA ALA A 66 8.57 -13.13 -30.22
C ALA A 66 8.70 -13.24 -28.69
N PRO A 67 8.36 -12.17 -27.94
CA PRO A 67 8.22 -12.27 -26.50
C PRO A 67 7.07 -13.23 -26.15
N SER A 68 7.20 -13.90 -25.01
CA SER A 68 6.20 -14.79 -24.40
C SER A 68 5.82 -14.26 -23.01
N LEU A 69 4.90 -14.94 -22.32
CA LEU A 69 4.43 -14.52 -20.99
C LEU A 69 5.55 -14.35 -19.94
N LEU A 70 6.67 -15.06 -20.07
CA LEU A 70 7.81 -14.98 -19.14
C LEU A 70 9.17 -14.83 -19.82
N ASN A 71 9.26 -14.86 -21.16
CA ASN A 71 10.55 -14.80 -21.87
C ASN A 71 11.67 -15.71 -21.28
N PRO A 72 11.41 -16.99 -20.93
CA PRO A 72 12.45 -17.83 -20.36
C PRO A 72 13.59 -18.04 -21.36
N LEU A 73 14.79 -18.31 -20.85
CA LEU A 73 16.02 -18.34 -21.67
C LEU A 73 15.96 -19.34 -22.84
N GLY A 74 15.24 -20.46 -22.70
CA GLY A 74 15.07 -21.46 -23.76
C GLY A 74 14.29 -20.95 -24.97
N THR A 75 13.58 -19.82 -24.85
CA THR A 75 12.92 -19.19 -26.00
C THR A 75 13.89 -18.58 -27.01
N GLY A 76 15.11 -18.22 -26.56
CA GLY A 76 16.08 -17.46 -27.34
C GLY A 76 15.72 -15.98 -27.50
N TYR A 77 14.71 -15.48 -26.76
CA TYR A 77 14.33 -14.07 -26.83
C TYR A 77 15.41 -13.17 -26.21
N PRO A 78 15.93 -12.16 -26.93
CA PRO A 78 17.07 -11.34 -26.47
C PRO A 78 16.64 -10.20 -25.52
N GLY A 79 15.74 -10.50 -24.58
CA GLY A 79 15.24 -9.58 -23.55
C GLY A 79 15.37 -10.15 -22.14
N PRO A 80 15.03 -9.38 -21.08
CA PRO A 80 15.14 -9.85 -19.71
C PRO A 80 14.18 -11.04 -19.46
N PRO A 81 14.67 -12.16 -18.90
CA PRO A 81 13.83 -13.31 -18.57
C PRO A 81 13.00 -13.03 -17.32
N GLY A 82 11.72 -13.33 -17.39
CA GLY A 82 10.77 -13.39 -16.28
C GLY A 82 10.78 -14.72 -15.52
N LEU A 83 11.57 -15.71 -15.96
CA LEU A 83 11.78 -16.99 -15.27
C LEU A 83 13.25 -17.39 -15.32
N LEU A 84 13.87 -17.58 -14.15
CA LEU A 84 15.21 -18.13 -13.98
C LEU A 84 15.16 -19.23 -12.93
N LEU A 85 15.55 -20.43 -13.33
CA LEU A 85 15.61 -21.62 -12.48
C LEU A 85 16.71 -22.57 -12.98
N HIS A 86 17.07 -23.55 -12.17
CA HIS A 86 17.89 -24.68 -12.62
C HIS A 86 17.70 -25.90 -11.72
N ARG A 87 18.21 -27.04 -12.18
CA ARG A 87 18.44 -28.24 -11.38
C ARG A 87 19.93 -28.50 -11.36
N ASP A 88 20.62 -28.08 -10.30
CA ASP A 88 22.08 -28.21 -10.17
C ASP A 88 22.86 -27.72 -11.41
N GLY A 89 22.46 -26.57 -11.98
CA GLY A 89 23.06 -25.99 -13.19
C GLY A 89 22.60 -26.60 -14.52
N CYS A 90 21.71 -27.58 -14.50
CA CYS A 90 21.02 -28.15 -15.68
C CYS A 90 19.58 -27.63 -15.80
N SER A 91 18.91 -27.93 -16.92
CA SER A 91 17.50 -27.57 -17.18
C SER A 91 17.15 -26.08 -17.04
N TRP A 92 18.16 -25.20 -17.16
CA TRP A 92 18.01 -23.74 -17.06
C TRP A 92 17.36 -23.10 -18.30
N ALA A 93 17.47 -23.76 -19.46
CA ALA A 93 16.97 -23.27 -20.74
C ALA A 93 15.50 -23.65 -20.96
N VAL A 94 14.61 -23.16 -20.08
CA VAL A 94 13.17 -23.49 -20.12
C VAL A 94 12.49 -22.94 -21.38
N ASP A 95 11.66 -23.75 -22.03
CA ASP A 95 10.84 -23.42 -23.19
C ASP A 95 9.36 -23.79 -22.97
N LEU A 96 8.64 -22.94 -22.25
CA LEU A 96 7.23 -23.13 -21.89
C LEU A 96 6.31 -23.14 -23.11
N ARG A 97 5.56 -24.23 -23.29
CA ARG A 97 4.56 -24.41 -24.35
C ARG A 97 3.15 -24.40 -23.78
N LEU A 98 2.22 -23.75 -24.48
CA LEU A 98 0.82 -23.70 -24.09
C LEU A 98 0.22 -25.10 -24.06
N VAL A 99 -0.42 -25.44 -22.95
CA VAL A 99 -1.19 -26.68 -22.77
C VAL A 99 -2.68 -26.38 -22.95
N GLU A 100 -3.19 -25.38 -22.25
CA GLU A 100 -4.61 -25.02 -22.28
C GLU A 100 -4.86 -23.58 -21.81
N TYR A 101 -6.01 -23.07 -22.23
CA TYR A 101 -6.66 -21.90 -21.64
C TYR A 101 -7.83 -22.39 -20.78
N ILE A 102 -7.97 -21.82 -19.58
CA ILE A 102 -9.14 -22.03 -18.72
C ILE A 102 -9.76 -20.65 -18.52
N GLU A 103 -11.02 -20.49 -18.92
CA GLU A 103 -11.74 -19.20 -18.92
C GLU A 103 -12.94 -19.27 -17.95
N PRO A 104 -12.74 -19.13 -16.63
CA PRO A 104 -13.84 -18.90 -15.71
C PRO A 104 -14.43 -17.49 -15.96
N SER A 105 -15.65 -17.24 -15.47
CA SER A 105 -16.26 -15.91 -15.58
C SER A 105 -15.31 -14.80 -15.08
N ALA A 106 -15.05 -13.79 -15.92
CA ALA A 106 -14.18 -12.63 -15.64
C ALA A 106 -12.71 -12.94 -15.24
N SER A 107 -12.21 -14.13 -15.59
CA SER A 107 -10.81 -14.50 -15.40
C SER A 107 -10.28 -15.35 -16.55
N LEU A 108 -8.96 -15.42 -16.65
CA LEU A 108 -8.27 -16.23 -17.63
C LEU A 108 -7.07 -16.88 -16.95
N THR A 109 -6.99 -18.20 -17.05
CA THR A 109 -5.80 -18.95 -16.70
C THR A 109 -5.14 -19.49 -17.96
N VAL A 110 -3.83 -19.31 -18.07
CA VAL A 110 -3.01 -19.87 -19.14
C VAL A 110 -2.05 -20.88 -18.53
N VAL A 111 -2.18 -22.15 -18.92
CA VAL A 111 -1.30 -23.22 -18.43
C VAL A 111 -0.24 -23.51 -19.48
N THR A 112 1.02 -23.40 -19.08
CA THR A 112 2.17 -23.71 -19.92
C THR A 112 3.06 -24.76 -19.27
N ARG A 113 3.75 -25.56 -20.08
CA ARG A 113 4.62 -26.63 -19.60
C ARG A 113 5.88 -26.75 -20.44
N ASP A 114 6.98 -27.12 -19.79
CA ASP A 114 8.17 -27.65 -20.44
C ASP A 114 8.47 -29.03 -19.85
N ASP A 115 8.20 -30.07 -20.64
CA ASP A 115 8.41 -31.46 -20.24
C ASP A 115 9.90 -31.79 -20.05
N ASN A 116 10.81 -31.14 -20.78
CA ASN A 116 12.25 -31.38 -20.68
C ASN A 116 12.82 -30.80 -19.38
N ALA A 117 12.34 -29.62 -18.98
CA ALA A 117 12.72 -29.01 -17.70
C ALA A 117 11.92 -29.59 -16.52
N GLY A 118 10.82 -30.30 -16.79
CA GLY A 118 9.93 -30.86 -15.78
C GLY A 118 9.23 -29.77 -14.98
N VAL A 119 8.68 -28.76 -15.66
CA VAL A 119 8.01 -27.62 -15.02
C VAL A 119 6.68 -27.30 -15.67
N THR A 120 5.71 -26.95 -14.83
CA THR A 120 4.41 -26.41 -15.27
C THR A 120 4.25 -25.03 -14.68
N VAL A 121 3.84 -24.04 -15.48
CA VAL A 121 3.54 -22.69 -15.03
C VAL A 121 2.09 -22.35 -15.36
N ARG A 122 1.36 -21.94 -14.33
CA ARG A 122 0.00 -21.40 -14.42
C ARG A 122 0.06 -19.88 -14.31
N HIS A 123 -0.47 -19.18 -15.31
CA HIS A 123 -0.66 -17.72 -15.26
C HIS A 123 -2.11 -17.42 -14.97
N ASP A 124 -2.39 -16.60 -13.96
CA ASP A 124 -3.74 -16.23 -13.56
C ASP A 124 -3.96 -14.73 -13.78
N PHE A 125 -5.01 -14.42 -14.54
CA PHE A 125 -5.46 -13.08 -14.84
C PHE A 125 -6.93 -12.92 -14.42
N ALA A 126 -7.25 -11.82 -13.74
CA ALA A 126 -8.63 -11.52 -13.36
C ALA A 126 -8.86 -10.01 -13.40
N ILE A 127 -10.00 -9.59 -13.94
CA ILE A 127 -10.41 -8.19 -13.95
C ILE A 127 -11.47 -7.99 -12.88
N ASP A 128 -11.24 -7.05 -11.97
CA ASP A 128 -12.27 -6.63 -11.03
C ASP A 128 -13.42 -5.94 -11.79
N ALA A 129 -14.62 -6.49 -11.66
CA ALA A 129 -15.78 -6.06 -12.43
C ALA A 129 -16.24 -4.64 -12.08
N SER A 130 -15.90 -4.10 -10.90
CA SER A 130 -16.33 -2.77 -10.49
C SER A 130 -15.35 -1.67 -10.89
N THR A 131 -14.05 -1.97 -10.90
CA THR A 131 -12.98 -0.98 -11.06
C THR A 131 -12.15 -1.14 -12.33
N GLY A 132 -12.18 -2.31 -12.96
CA GLY A 132 -11.31 -2.65 -14.09
C GLY A 132 -9.87 -2.95 -13.68
N VAL A 133 -9.55 -3.01 -12.38
CA VAL A 133 -8.19 -3.36 -11.94
C VAL A 133 -7.89 -4.82 -12.34
N LEU A 134 -6.80 -5.00 -13.09
CA LEU A 134 -6.32 -6.30 -13.53
C LEU A 134 -5.36 -6.87 -12.49
N SER A 135 -5.65 -8.09 -12.02
CA SER A 135 -4.76 -8.89 -11.17
C SER A 135 -4.01 -9.90 -12.03
N LEU A 136 -2.69 -9.97 -11.89
CA LEU A 136 -1.81 -10.88 -12.62
C LEU A 136 -0.91 -11.65 -11.64
N SER A 137 -0.80 -12.96 -11.81
CA SER A 137 0.15 -13.78 -11.04
C SER A 137 0.61 -15.01 -11.83
N ALA A 138 1.72 -15.61 -11.40
CA ALA A 138 2.22 -16.86 -11.94
C ALA A 138 2.49 -17.88 -10.82
N SER A 139 2.19 -19.15 -11.07
CA SER A 139 2.51 -20.26 -10.19
C SER A 139 3.34 -21.31 -10.92
N LEU A 140 4.55 -21.56 -10.44
CA LEU A 140 5.47 -22.57 -10.95
C LEU A 140 5.37 -23.83 -10.10
N ALA A 141 5.12 -24.97 -10.74
CA ALA A 141 5.15 -26.29 -10.12
C ALA A 141 6.35 -27.11 -10.62
N ASN A 142 7.06 -27.72 -9.69
CA ASN A 142 8.08 -28.73 -10.01
C ASN A 142 7.38 -30.04 -10.40
N SER A 143 7.24 -30.27 -11.71
CA SER A 143 6.62 -31.47 -12.29
C SER A 143 7.64 -32.57 -12.62
N GLY A 144 8.91 -32.36 -12.25
CA GLY A 144 10.00 -33.31 -12.44
C GLY A 144 10.18 -34.24 -11.24
N ASP A 145 11.27 -35.00 -11.26
CA ASP A 145 11.61 -36.04 -10.27
C ASP A 145 12.73 -35.63 -9.29
N THR A 146 13.33 -34.47 -9.49
CA THR A 146 14.43 -33.92 -8.69
C THR A 146 14.07 -32.55 -8.13
N ALA A 147 14.86 -32.01 -7.21
CA ALA A 147 14.65 -30.66 -6.68
C ALA A 147 14.92 -29.57 -7.74
N LEU A 148 14.24 -28.43 -7.62
CA LEU A 148 14.30 -27.31 -8.55
C LEU A 148 14.66 -26.02 -7.79
N ASP A 149 15.77 -25.38 -8.13
CA ASP A 149 16.14 -24.09 -7.56
C ASP A 149 15.53 -22.95 -8.39
N LEU A 150 14.67 -22.15 -7.77
CA LEU A 150 14.07 -20.97 -8.36
C LEU A 150 14.87 -19.72 -7.98
N GLN A 151 15.31 -18.96 -8.97
CA GLN A 151 16.03 -17.69 -8.77
C GLN A 151 15.17 -16.46 -9.04
N TRP A 152 14.25 -16.55 -10.00
CA TRP A 152 13.36 -15.45 -10.37
C TRP A 152 12.09 -15.99 -11.05
N LEU A 153 10.94 -15.48 -10.64
CA LEU A 153 9.68 -15.61 -11.35
C LEU A 153 8.94 -14.28 -11.25
N SER A 154 8.74 -13.60 -12.37
CA SER A 154 7.84 -12.45 -12.44
C SER A 154 6.39 -12.89 -12.58
N ALA A 155 5.45 -12.06 -12.13
CA ALA A 155 4.02 -12.33 -12.32
C ALA A 155 3.68 -12.50 -13.82
N VAL A 156 4.31 -11.68 -14.67
CA VAL A 156 4.28 -11.75 -16.13
C VAL A 156 5.39 -10.85 -16.71
N CYS A 157 5.69 -10.98 -17.99
CA CYS A 157 6.34 -9.97 -18.83
C CYS A 157 5.27 -9.13 -19.54
N LEU A 158 4.85 -8.04 -18.92
CA LEU A 158 3.72 -7.22 -19.37
C LEU A 158 4.18 -6.20 -20.43
N PRO A 159 3.71 -6.24 -21.68
CA PRO A 159 3.96 -5.15 -22.63
C PRO A 159 3.29 -3.86 -22.16
N LEU A 160 3.98 -2.74 -22.30
CA LEU A 160 3.47 -1.40 -22.01
C LEU A 160 3.33 -0.60 -23.31
N ASP A 161 2.57 0.50 -23.26
CA ASP A 161 2.48 1.43 -24.38
C ASP A 161 3.87 2.03 -24.66
N PRO A 162 4.45 1.81 -25.86
CA PRO A 162 5.80 2.30 -26.18
C PRO A 162 5.92 3.83 -26.16
N ARG A 163 4.78 4.55 -26.22
CA ARG A 163 4.70 6.02 -26.13
C ARG A 163 4.94 6.53 -24.72
N PHE A 164 4.88 5.68 -23.69
CA PHE A 164 5.21 6.12 -22.34
C PHE A 164 6.68 6.54 -22.24
N ASP A 165 6.88 7.79 -21.82
CA ASP A 165 8.19 8.44 -21.69
C ASP A 165 8.46 8.92 -20.24
N ARG A 166 7.53 8.66 -19.32
CA ARG A 166 7.62 9.04 -17.90
C ARG A 166 7.21 7.88 -16.99
N ILE A 167 8.04 7.62 -15.98
CA ILE A 167 7.79 6.70 -14.86
C ILE A 167 7.79 7.54 -13.59
N MET A 168 6.74 7.43 -12.78
CA MET A 168 6.68 7.98 -11.43
C MET A 168 6.83 6.82 -10.45
N ALA A 169 7.94 6.77 -9.75
CA ALA A 169 8.19 5.84 -8.66
C ALA A 169 8.00 6.53 -7.31
N PHE A 170 7.82 5.74 -6.25
CA PHE A 170 7.53 6.25 -4.92
C PHE A 170 8.58 5.72 -3.94
N GLY A 171 9.34 6.61 -3.33
CA GLY A 171 10.38 6.29 -2.36
C GLY A 171 10.25 7.16 -1.12
N GLY A 172 11.39 7.50 -0.54
CA GLY A 172 11.45 8.32 0.67
C GLY A 172 12.38 7.72 1.70
N LYS A 173 12.07 8.00 2.97
CA LYS A 173 12.80 7.53 4.15
C LYS A 173 11.85 7.50 5.34
N TRP A 174 12.30 6.95 6.47
CA TRP A 174 11.58 7.11 7.73
C TRP A 174 11.25 8.59 7.99
N ALA A 175 9.99 8.84 8.37
CA ALA A 175 9.41 10.17 8.58
C ALA A 175 9.35 11.08 7.33
N GLY A 176 9.35 10.48 6.13
CA GLY A 176 9.31 11.15 4.84
C GLY A 176 8.94 10.17 3.72
N GLU A 177 7.89 9.40 3.93
CA GLU A 177 7.41 8.32 3.07
C GLU A 177 6.69 8.83 1.81
N PHE A 178 6.58 7.97 0.80
CA PHE A 178 5.81 8.19 -0.44
C PHE A 178 6.21 9.44 -1.23
N GLN A 179 7.49 9.80 -1.22
CA GLN A 179 8.00 10.88 -2.06
C GLN A 179 8.05 10.43 -3.52
N ILE A 180 7.63 11.32 -4.43
CA ILE A 180 7.56 11.03 -5.86
C ILE A 180 8.94 11.23 -6.48
N GLU A 181 9.38 10.25 -7.24
CA GLU A 181 10.60 10.27 -8.04
C GLU A 181 10.23 10.08 -9.51
N GLU A 182 10.67 10.98 -10.37
CA GLU A 182 10.38 10.90 -11.81
C GLU A 182 11.58 10.37 -12.59
N TRP A 183 11.30 9.44 -13.49
CA TRP A 183 12.28 8.75 -14.31
C TRP A 183 11.82 8.71 -15.77
N GLN A 184 12.76 8.74 -16.68
CA GLN A 184 12.50 8.52 -18.11
C GLN A 184 12.90 7.08 -18.48
N PRO A 185 12.06 6.32 -19.21
CA PRO A 185 12.46 5.02 -19.75
C PRO A 185 13.63 5.20 -20.74
N VAL A 186 14.80 4.70 -20.37
CA VAL A 186 15.99 4.67 -21.24
C VAL A 186 16.10 3.32 -21.95
N ARG A 187 16.79 3.27 -23.09
CA ARG A 187 17.22 1.99 -23.67
C ARG A 187 18.07 1.25 -22.65
N GLY A 188 17.57 0.11 -22.18
CA GLY A 188 18.04 -0.53 -20.95
C GLY A 188 16.91 -0.65 -19.92
N ALA A 189 17.27 -0.75 -18.65
CA ALA A 189 16.33 -1.04 -17.57
C ALA A 189 16.26 0.09 -16.56
N PHE A 190 15.04 0.47 -16.21
CA PHE A 190 14.70 1.01 -14.90
C PHE A 190 14.49 -0.17 -13.94
N LEU A 191 15.22 -0.22 -12.83
CA LEU A 191 15.17 -1.31 -11.86
C LEU A 191 15.06 -0.76 -10.44
N ARG A 192 14.02 -1.18 -9.71
CA ARG A 192 13.89 -0.97 -8.26
C ARG A 192 13.87 -2.31 -7.55
N GLU A 193 14.73 -2.45 -6.56
CA GLU A 193 14.81 -3.62 -5.70
C GLU A 193 14.71 -3.21 -4.24
N ASN A 194 14.11 -4.11 -3.47
CA ASN A 194 14.02 -4.00 -2.03
C ASN A 194 14.51 -5.31 -1.39
N ARG A 195 15.42 -5.18 -0.42
CA ARG A 195 16.07 -6.30 0.30
C ARG A 195 15.92 -6.17 1.82
N SER A 196 14.99 -5.37 2.29
CA SER A 196 14.82 -5.05 3.72
C SER A 196 14.03 -6.11 4.51
N GLY A 197 13.47 -7.13 3.87
CA GLY A 197 12.59 -8.11 4.53
C GLY A 197 11.21 -7.58 4.91
N ARG A 198 10.90 -6.33 4.54
CA ARG A 198 9.59 -5.66 4.61
C ARG A 198 9.41 -4.80 3.35
N THR A 199 8.34 -4.05 3.18
CA THR A 199 8.14 -3.16 2.00
C THR A 199 9.16 -2.02 1.93
N SER A 200 9.63 -1.53 3.08
CA SER A 200 10.56 -0.40 3.29
C SER A 200 9.97 0.99 3.03
N HIS A 201 10.60 2.02 3.61
CA HIS A 201 10.30 3.42 3.31
C HIS A 201 10.91 3.91 1.98
N THR A 202 11.96 3.24 1.49
CA THR A 202 12.80 3.72 0.38
C THR A 202 12.38 3.13 -0.96
N SER A 203 11.85 1.90 -0.97
CA SER A 203 11.45 1.15 -2.16
C SER A 203 9.98 0.73 -2.12
N PHE A 204 9.05 1.65 -2.38
CA PHE A 204 7.63 1.29 -2.50
C PHE A 204 7.37 0.36 -3.71
N PRO A 205 6.56 -0.70 -3.57
CA PRO A 205 6.28 -1.69 -4.61
C PRO A 205 5.21 -1.22 -5.60
N GLY A 206 5.22 0.05 -5.97
CA GLY A 206 4.28 0.63 -6.92
C GLY A 206 4.86 1.77 -7.75
N LEU A 207 4.33 1.92 -8.96
CA LEU A 207 4.74 2.98 -9.90
C LEU A 207 3.58 3.37 -10.82
N TYR A 208 3.70 4.55 -11.41
CA TYR A 208 2.85 5.02 -12.50
C TYR A 208 3.69 5.21 -13.76
N CYS A 209 3.08 4.97 -14.92
CA CYS A 209 3.62 5.28 -16.24
C CYS A 209 2.65 6.18 -16.99
N GLY A 210 3.20 7.04 -17.85
CA GLY A 210 2.41 7.90 -18.72
C GLY A 210 3.30 8.60 -19.74
N THR A 211 2.74 9.61 -20.38
CA THR A 211 3.48 10.53 -21.23
C THR A 211 3.85 11.82 -20.48
N SER A 212 4.76 12.60 -21.05
CA SER A 212 5.10 13.96 -20.62
C SER A 212 3.90 14.92 -20.62
N ALA A 213 2.81 14.59 -21.33
CA ALA A 213 1.56 15.33 -21.33
C ALA A 213 0.53 14.84 -20.29
N THR A 214 0.83 13.77 -19.56
CA THR A 214 -0.08 13.17 -18.56
C THR A 214 -0.08 14.01 -17.29
N SER A 215 -1.28 14.41 -16.85
CA SER A 215 -1.54 15.22 -15.66
C SER A 215 -2.47 14.48 -14.69
N GLU A 216 -2.93 15.16 -13.63
CA GLU A 216 -3.93 14.57 -12.72
C GLU A 216 -5.31 14.34 -13.39
N THR A 217 -5.60 15.03 -14.49
CA THR A 217 -6.94 15.06 -15.11
C THR A 217 -6.97 14.76 -16.60
N HIS A 218 -5.82 14.56 -17.23
CA HIS A 218 -5.72 14.35 -18.68
C HIS A 218 -4.56 13.40 -19.03
N GLY A 219 -4.74 12.65 -20.11
CA GLY A 219 -3.69 11.86 -20.73
C GLY A 219 -3.60 10.42 -20.22
N PRO A 220 -3.02 9.51 -21.01
CA PRO A 220 -3.00 8.10 -20.68
C PRO A 220 -2.08 7.83 -19.48
N ALA A 221 -2.61 7.11 -18.50
CA ALA A 221 -1.87 6.67 -17.32
C ALA A 221 -2.02 5.16 -17.12
N ALA A 222 -0.95 4.52 -16.67
CA ALA A 222 -0.97 3.16 -16.17
C ALA A 222 -0.38 3.12 -14.76
N ALA A 223 -1.02 2.44 -13.83
CA ALA A 223 -0.58 2.29 -12.45
C ALA A 223 -0.35 0.82 -12.13
N PHE A 224 0.72 0.53 -11.42
CA PHE A 224 1.12 -0.82 -11.05
C PHE A 224 1.43 -0.89 -9.56
N HIS A 225 0.98 -1.95 -8.89
CA HIS A 225 1.29 -2.23 -7.50
C HIS A 225 1.51 -3.73 -7.31
N LEU A 226 2.63 -4.14 -6.74
CA LEU A 226 2.88 -5.54 -6.35
C LEU A 226 2.35 -5.76 -4.93
N GLY A 227 1.36 -6.64 -4.75
CA GLY A 227 0.77 -6.97 -3.45
C GLY A 227 1.69 -7.86 -2.61
N TRP A 228 2.83 -7.33 -2.18
CA TRP A 228 3.84 -8.05 -1.42
C TRP A 228 4.47 -7.18 -0.34
N SER A 229 4.61 -7.74 0.86
CA SER A 229 5.19 -7.04 2.01
C SER A 229 6.65 -7.38 2.27
N GLY A 230 7.29 -8.21 1.45
CA GLY A 230 8.69 -8.62 1.62
C GLY A 230 9.63 -8.03 0.57
N ASN A 231 10.75 -8.73 0.34
CA ASN A 231 11.70 -8.39 -0.72
C ASN A 231 11.02 -8.43 -2.09
N HIS A 232 11.23 -7.42 -2.92
CA HIS A 232 10.58 -7.33 -4.22
C HIS A 232 11.47 -6.66 -5.27
N ARG A 233 11.09 -6.86 -6.53
CA ARG A 233 11.71 -6.24 -7.69
C ARG A 233 10.63 -5.73 -8.64
N LEU A 234 10.81 -4.50 -9.11
CA LEU A 234 10.08 -3.87 -10.19
C LEU A 234 11.08 -3.49 -11.29
N ARG A 235 10.76 -3.84 -12.53
CA ARG A 235 11.65 -3.61 -13.67
C ARG A 235 10.84 -3.16 -14.88
N ILE A 236 11.31 -2.11 -15.55
CA ILE A 236 10.79 -1.64 -16.84
C ILE A 236 11.96 -1.55 -17.82
N ASP A 237 11.85 -2.22 -18.96
CA ASP A 237 12.87 -2.19 -20.01
C ASP A 237 12.34 -1.52 -21.27
N ARG A 238 13.16 -0.65 -21.85
CA ARG A 238 13.04 -0.26 -23.27
C ARG A 238 14.02 -1.09 -24.09
N LEU A 239 13.46 -1.97 -24.91
CA LEU A 239 14.21 -2.94 -25.70
C LEU A 239 14.75 -2.32 -27.01
N PRO A 240 15.68 -3.00 -27.72
CA PRO A 240 16.25 -2.47 -28.96
C PRO A 240 15.23 -2.23 -30.08
N ASP A 241 14.10 -2.92 -30.07
CA ASP A 241 12.97 -2.72 -30.98
C ASP A 241 11.98 -1.64 -30.49
N ASP A 242 12.39 -0.86 -29.48
CA ASP A 242 11.66 0.24 -28.83
C ASP A 242 10.37 -0.17 -28.11
N THR A 243 10.15 -1.47 -27.91
CA THR A 243 9.08 -1.97 -27.05
C THR A 243 9.39 -1.70 -25.58
N LEU A 244 8.34 -1.43 -24.80
CA LEU A 244 8.40 -1.32 -23.35
C LEU A 244 7.78 -2.56 -22.71
N ALA A 245 8.44 -3.09 -21.68
CA ALA A 245 7.91 -4.20 -20.90
C ALA A 245 8.15 -4.02 -19.41
N LEU A 246 7.17 -4.40 -18.60
CA LEU A 246 7.22 -4.42 -17.14
C LEU A 246 7.32 -5.85 -16.62
N GLN A 247 8.18 -6.05 -15.62
CA GLN A 247 8.22 -7.24 -14.79
C GLN A 247 8.14 -6.84 -13.32
N ALA A 248 7.36 -7.58 -12.56
CA ALA A 248 7.25 -7.41 -11.11
C ALA A 248 7.19 -8.78 -10.44
N GLY A 249 7.81 -8.92 -9.28
CA GLY A 249 7.81 -10.17 -8.52
C GLY A 249 8.56 -10.04 -7.20
N GLU A 250 8.47 -11.09 -6.40
CA GLU A 250 9.28 -11.23 -5.18
C GLU A 250 10.76 -11.39 -5.54
N LEU A 251 11.62 -10.74 -4.75
CA LEU A 251 13.06 -10.86 -4.89
C LEU A 251 13.57 -11.92 -3.91
N LEU A 252 13.79 -13.12 -4.44
CA LEU A 252 14.31 -14.26 -3.68
C LEU A 252 15.82 -14.11 -3.42
N LEU A 253 16.25 -14.49 -2.23
CA LEU A 253 17.67 -14.66 -1.88
C LEU A 253 18.22 -15.96 -2.48
N PRO A 254 19.54 -16.06 -2.69
CA PRO A 254 20.15 -17.28 -3.22
C PRO A 254 19.81 -18.51 -2.38
N GLY A 255 19.22 -19.53 -3.01
CA GLY A 255 18.82 -20.78 -2.35
C GLY A 255 17.60 -20.67 -1.43
N GLU A 256 16.88 -19.55 -1.44
CA GLU A 256 15.67 -19.37 -0.62
C GLU A 256 14.51 -20.27 -1.05
N MET A 257 14.38 -20.47 -2.36
CA MET A 257 13.30 -21.22 -2.98
C MET A 257 13.86 -22.43 -3.74
N ARG A 258 13.86 -23.58 -3.06
CA ARG A 258 14.15 -24.89 -3.63
C ARG A 258 12.88 -25.73 -3.50
N LEU A 259 12.30 -26.11 -4.64
CA LEU A 259 11.05 -26.85 -4.72
C LEU A 259 11.36 -28.34 -4.89
N GLU A 260 10.91 -29.17 -3.95
CA GLU A 260 10.93 -30.63 -4.09
C GLU A 260 9.93 -31.10 -5.17
N PRO A 261 10.06 -32.33 -5.69
CA PRO A 261 9.08 -32.89 -6.63
C PRO A 261 7.64 -32.73 -6.14
N GLY A 262 6.78 -32.14 -6.96
CA GLY A 262 5.38 -31.87 -6.63
C GLY A 262 5.13 -30.57 -5.86
N GLU A 263 6.17 -29.87 -5.38
CA GLU A 263 6.01 -28.56 -4.75
C GLU A 263 5.83 -27.43 -5.76
N SER A 264 5.27 -26.32 -5.29
CA SER A 264 5.01 -25.14 -6.12
C SER A 264 5.32 -23.84 -5.41
N TYR A 265 5.62 -22.83 -6.20
CA TYR A 265 5.77 -21.45 -5.77
C TYR A 265 4.82 -20.55 -6.56
N SER A 266 4.15 -19.61 -5.89
CA SER A 266 3.31 -18.59 -6.50
C SER A 266 3.87 -17.20 -6.25
N THR A 267 3.96 -16.40 -7.31
CA THR A 267 4.34 -14.98 -7.18
C THR A 267 3.33 -14.23 -6.32
N PRO A 268 3.73 -13.10 -5.72
CA PRO A 268 2.75 -12.10 -5.31
C PRO A 268 1.94 -11.61 -6.51
N THR A 269 0.72 -11.13 -6.26
CA THR A 269 -0.14 -10.57 -7.31
C THR A 269 0.36 -9.19 -7.72
N LEU A 270 0.54 -8.98 -9.03
CA LEU A 270 0.70 -7.67 -9.62
C LEU A 270 -0.69 -7.11 -9.96
N TYR A 271 -1.00 -5.93 -9.45
CA TYR A 271 -2.19 -5.17 -9.81
C TYR A 271 -1.83 -4.13 -10.86
N ALA A 272 -2.61 -4.04 -11.92
CA ALA A 272 -2.46 -3.08 -12.99
C ALA A 272 -3.78 -2.35 -13.25
N CYS A 273 -3.70 -1.05 -13.49
CA CYS A 273 -4.84 -0.19 -13.80
C CYS A 273 -4.46 0.76 -14.93
N TRP A 274 -5.37 0.97 -15.88
CA TRP A 274 -5.20 1.94 -16.95
C TRP A 274 -6.29 3.01 -16.88
N ALA A 275 -5.93 4.21 -17.31
CA ALA A 275 -6.79 5.39 -17.35
C ALA A 275 -6.47 6.22 -18.60
N GLU A 276 -7.48 6.91 -19.11
CA GLU A 276 -7.35 7.85 -20.25
C GLU A 276 -7.39 9.31 -19.79
N ASP A 277 -7.97 9.57 -18.62
CA ASP A 277 -8.16 10.91 -18.04
C ASP A 277 -7.16 11.19 -16.88
N GLY A 278 -5.91 10.79 -17.06
CA GLY A 278 -4.79 11.13 -16.18
C GLY A 278 -4.65 10.28 -14.92
N HIS A 279 -3.70 10.68 -14.06
CA HIS A 279 -3.37 9.95 -12.84
C HIS A 279 -4.54 9.88 -11.84
N GLY A 280 -5.39 10.90 -11.80
CA GLY A 280 -6.51 10.97 -10.88
C GLY A 280 -7.56 9.90 -11.15
N GLU A 281 -7.83 9.55 -12.42
CA GLU A 281 -8.74 8.46 -12.77
C GLU A 281 -8.19 7.10 -12.29
N ALA A 282 -6.92 6.79 -12.59
CA ALA A 282 -6.26 5.58 -12.12
C ALA A 282 -6.24 5.49 -10.59
N THR A 283 -5.97 6.60 -9.89
CA THR A 283 -6.06 6.67 -8.43
C THR A 283 -7.45 6.32 -7.91
N ARG A 284 -8.52 6.88 -8.49
CA ARG A 284 -9.89 6.57 -8.03
C ARG A 284 -10.27 5.11 -8.26
N ARG A 285 -9.87 4.51 -9.39
CA ARG A 285 -10.06 3.07 -9.67
C ARG A 285 -9.31 2.22 -8.63
N LEU A 286 -8.05 2.52 -8.34
CA LEU A 286 -7.28 1.84 -7.29
C LEU A 286 -7.88 2.01 -5.89
N HIS A 287 -8.35 3.22 -5.56
CA HIS A 287 -8.99 3.51 -4.27
C HIS A 287 -10.28 2.70 -4.08
N ALA A 288 -11.13 2.63 -5.11
CA ALA A 288 -12.33 1.79 -5.08
C ALA A 288 -11.96 0.32 -4.91
N PHE A 289 -10.93 -0.16 -5.63
CA PHE A 289 -10.46 -1.54 -5.53
C PHE A 289 -9.99 -1.88 -4.11
N VAL A 290 -9.13 -1.04 -3.52
CA VAL A 290 -8.66 -1.23 -2.13
C VAL A 290 -9.81 -1.13 -1.13
N ALA A 291 -10.76 -0.22 -1.35
CA ALA A 291 -11.91 -0.06 -0.47
C ALA A 291 -12.77 -1.33 -0.41
N ASP A 292 -12.92 -2.05 -1.51
CA ASP A 292 -13.68 -3.30 -1.57
C ASP A 292 -12.95 -4.45 -0.86
N GLN A 293 -11.60 -4.46 -0.89
CA GLN A 293 -10.78 -5.49 -0.26
C GLN A 293 -10.70 -5.38 1.28
N VAL A 294 -10.65 -4.16 1.80
CA VAL A 294 -10.36 -3.93 3.23
C VAL A 294 -11.55 -4.20 4.15
N GLY A 295 -12.76 -4.40 3.59
CA GLY A 295 -13.94 -4.80 4.33
C GLY A 295 -14.43 -3.78 5.37
N ARG A 296 -15.72 -3.90 5.71
CA ARG A 296 -16.46 -3.08 6.69
C ARG A 296 -16.76 -1.64 6.23
N SER A 297 -18.05 -1.35 6.14
CA SER A 297 -18.64 -0.02 5.92
C SER A 297 -18.91 0.74 7.23
N VAL A 298 -18.27 0.33 8.34
CA VAL A 298 -18.47 0.99 9.64
C VAL A 298 -17.72 2.31 9.68
N PRO A 299 -18.30 3.36 10.30
CA PRO A 299 -17.60 4.62 10.50
C PRO A 299 -16.31 4.40 11.31
N ARG A 300 -15.20 4.91 10.79
CA ARG A 300 -13.89 4.76 11.41
C ARG A 300 -13.78 5.62 12.70
N PRO A 301 -13.43 5.04 13.87
CA PRO A 301 -13.33 5.77 15.13
C PRO A 301 -12.20 6.79 15.15
N VAL A 302 -12.41 7.99 15.72
CA VAL A 302 -11.33 8.96 15.97
C VAL A 302 -10.43 8.44 17.10
N HIS A 303 -9.12 8.30 16.83
CA HIS A 303 -8.17 7.72 17.78
C HIS A 303 -7.57 8.75 18.74
N PHE A 304 -7.33 8.33 19.97
CA PHE A 304 -6.30 8.86 20.85
C PHE A 304 -5.24 7.78 21.04
N ASN A 305 -4.00 8.05 20.63
CA ASN A 305 -2.85 7.16 20.86
C ASN A 305 -1.92 7.78 21.92
N THR A 306 -1.49 6.98 22.89
CA THR A 306 -0.71 7.46 24.04
C THR A 306 0.78 7.69 23.75
N TRP A 307 1.32 7.24 22.61
CA TRP A 307 2.77 7.19 22.35
C TRP A 307 3.47 8.53 22.58
N GLU A 308 3.19 9.57 21.80
CA GLU A 308 3.83 10.87 21.99
C GLU A 308 3.29 11.65 23.21
N ALA A 309 2.26 11.14 23.89
CA ALA A 309 1.75 11.73 25.13
C ALA A 309 2.61 11.34 26.33
N VAL A 310 3.00 10.06 26.43
CA VAL A 310 3.69 9.52 27.61
C VAL A 310 4.98 8.76 27.30
N TYR A 311 5.24 8.36 26.06
CA TYR A 311 6.30 7.43 25.68
C TYR A 311 6.30 6.21 26.63
N PHE A 312 7.40 5.93 27.31
CA PHE A 312 7.50 4.83 28.27
C PHE A 312 7.17 5.24 29.73
N ASP A 313 6.84 6.50 29.99
CA ASP A 313 6.55 7.04 31.32
C ASP A 313 5.10 6.77 31.73
N HIS A 314 4.76 5.48 31.81
CA HIS A 314 3.42 5.01 32.13
C HIS A 314 3.12 5.17 33.61
N SER A 315 1.96 5.74 33.90
CA SER A 315 1.34 5.80 35.22
C SER A 315 -0.15 5.54 35.05
N PRO A 316 -0.76 4.58 35.78
CA PRO A 316 -2.20 4.35 35.70
C PRO A 316 -3.01 5.64 35.86
N ASP A 317 -2.83 6.40 36.94
CA ASP A 317 -3.55 7.65 37.18
C ASP A 317 -3.48 8.64 36.00
N ARG A 318 -2.29 8.78 35.38
CA ARG A 318 -2.10 9.63 34.20
C ARG A 318 -2.88 9.10 32.99
N LEU A 319 -2.90 7.79 32.78
CA LEU A 319 -3.62 7.16 31.67
C LEU A 319 -5.15 7.26 31.83
N PHE A 320 -5.68 7.11 33.06
CA PHE A 320 -7.09 7.36 33.35
C PHE A 320 -7.47 8.82 33.05
N ALA A 321 -6.67 9.78 33.52
CA ALA A 321 -6.91 11.19 33.24
C ALA A 321 -6.81 11.54 31.74
N LEU A 322 -5.87 10.92 31.02
CA LEU A 322 -5.77 11.07 29.56
C LEU A 322 -6.99 10.47 28.85
N ALA A 323 -7.53 9.35 29.32
CA ALA A 323 -8.75 8.76 28.78
C ALA A 323 -9.96 9.69 28.97
N ASP A 324 -10.11 10.31 30.14
CA ASP A 324 -11.15 11.31 30.40
C ASP A 324 -11.02 12.50 29.42
N GLN A 325 -9.81 13.05 29.29
CA GLN A 325 -9.53 14.17 28.38
C GLN A 325 -9.76 13.82 26.91
N ALA A 326 -9.40 12.60 26.50
CA ALA A 326 -9.63 12.11 25.14
C ALA A 326 -11.13 12.01 24.85
N ALA A 327 -11.91 11.43 25.76
CA ALA A 327 -13.37 11.35 25.65
C ALA A 327 -14.01 12.74 25.58
N GLU A 328 -13.60 13.67 26.46
CA GLU A 328 -14.09 15.06 26.47
C GLU A 328 -13.82 15.80 25.15
N THR A 329 -12.69 15.50 24.53
CA THR A 329 -12.25 16.08 23.24
C THR A 329 -12.94 15.41 22.04
N GLY A 330 -13.56 14.25 22.26
CA GLY A 330 -14.39 13.54 21.27
C GLY A 330 -13.72 12.34 20.61
N ALA A 331 -12.66 11.78 21.20
CA ALA A 331 -12.11 10.50 20.78
C ALA A 331 -13.18 9.38 20.89
N GLU A 332 -13.06 8.37 20.04
CA GLU A 332 -13.95 7.19 20.01
C GLU A 332 -13.17 5.91 20.30
N ARG A 333 -11.83 5.98 20.29
CA ARG A 333 -10.94 4.88 20.63
C ARG A 333 -9.72 5.40 21.37
N PHE A 334 -9.36 4.73 22.45
CA PHE A 334 -8.15 4.94 23.22
C PHE A 334 -7.18 3.79 22.98
N VAL A 335 -5.98 4.10 22.48
CA VAL A 335 -4.94 3.12 22.16
C VAL A 335 -3.78 3.29 23.11
N LEU A 336 -3.56 2.29 23.96
CA LEU A 336 -2.36 2.20 24.78
C LEU A 336 -1.20 1.69 23.91
N ASP A 337 -0.22 2.56 23.68
CA ASP A 337 0.94 2.27 22.85
C ASP A 337 2.06 1.53 23.63
N ASP A 338 3.28 1.43 23.06
CA ASP A 338 4.43 0.69 23.61
C ASP A 338 4.73 1.04 25.08
N GLY A 339 5.15 0.05 25.87
CA GLY A 339 5.51 0.20 27.28
C GLY A 339 4.64 -0.55 28.29
N TRP A 340 3.51 -1.14 27.86
CA TRP A 340 2.55 -1.79 28.77
C TRP A 340 2.98 -3.17 29.31
N PHE A 341 4.00 -3.78 28.70
CA PHE A 341 4.38 -5.19 28.92
C PHE A 341 5.76 -5.34 29.57
N GLY A 342 5.97 -6.49 30.22
CA GLY A 342 7.26 -6.94 30.76
C GLY A 342 8.11 -5.84 31.40
N ALA A 343 9.39 -5.78 31.04
CA ALA A 343 10.35 -4.77 31.48
C ALA A 343 10.44 -3.53 30.56
N ARG A 344 9.42 -3.27 29.72
CA ARG A 344 9.47 -2.29 28.61
C ARG A 344 9.43 -0.83 29.07
N ARG A 345 10.50 -0.33 29.68
CA ARG A 345 10.65 1.09 30.10
C ARG A 345 11.48 1.94 29.13
N SER A 346 11.98 1.30 28.08
CA SER A 346 12.69 1.91 26.95
C SER A 346 12.61 0.96 25.76
N ASP A 347 13.15 1.37 24.61
CA ASP A 347 13.22 0.50 23.43
C ASP A 347 14.25 -0.65 23.54
N ARG A 348 14.94 -0.76 24.68
CA ARG A 348 16.10 -1.65 24.87
C ARG A 348 15.78 -3.02 25.48
N ALA A 349 14.59 -3.21 26.04
CA ALA A 349 14.23 -4.43 26.78
C ALA A 349 12.75 -4.78 26.60
N GLY A 350 12.40 -6.04 26.88
CA GLY A 350 11.03 -6.53 27.03
C GLY A 350 10.31 -6.98 25.74
N LEU A 351 10.74 -6.58 24.53
CA LEU A 351 10.13 -7.14 23.31
C LEU A 351 10.26 -8.65 23.31
N GLY A 352 9.15 -9.33 23.01
CA GLY A 352 9.01 -10.78 23.13
C GLY A 352 8.20 -11.21 24.35
N ASP A 353 8.27 -10.46 25.45
CA ASP A 353 7.60 -10.79 26.72
C ASP A 353 6.20 -10.17 26.79
N TRP A 354 5.24 -10.74 26.04
CA TRP A 354 3.88 -10.21 25.89
C TRP A 354 2.97 -10.50 27.09
N PHE A 355 3.41 -10.07 28.28
CA PHE A 355 2.68 -10.13 29.55
C PHE A 355 2.54 -8.72 30.10
N VAL A 356 1.36 -8.37 30.63
CA VAL A 356 1.15 -7.07 31.28
C VAL A 356 2.16 -6.90 32.40
N SER A 357 2.82 -5.74 32.46
CA SER A 357 3.83 -5.50 33.49
C SER A 357 3.19 -5.29 34.86
N GLU A 358 3.40 -6.22 35.79
CA GLU A 358 2.91 -6.13 37.17
C GLU A 358 3.52 -4.94 37.94
N ASP A 359 4.74 -4.52 37.58
CA ASP A 359 5.41 -3.38 38.20
C ASP A 359 4.71 -2.03 37.93
N VAL A 360 4.06 -1.91 36.76
CA VAL A 360 3.33 -0.68 36.38
C VAL A 360 1.82 -0.85 36.54
N TYR A 361 1.32 -2.06 36.32
CA TYR A 361 -0.09 -2.42 36.38
C TYR A 361 -0.28 -3.62 37.32
N PRO A 362 -0.17 -3.42 38.64
CA PRO A 362 -0.30 -4.50 39.62
C PRO A 362 -1.69 -5.17 39.58
N ASP A 363 -2.71 -4.46 39.13
CA ASP A 363 -4.09 -4.96 38.93
C ASP A 363 -4.39 -5.32 37.45
N GLY A 364 -3.36 -5.41 36.61
CA GLY A 364 -3.48 -5.61 35.16
C GLY A 364 -4.05 -4.41 34.40
N LEU A 365 -4.33 -4.59 33.11
CA LEU A 365 -4.92 -3.55 32.26
C LEU A 365 -6.46 -3.49 32.32
N GLY A 366 -7.11 -4.46 32.95
CA GLY A 366 -8.56 -4.55 33.07
C GLY A 366 -9.22 -3.25 33.54
N PRO A 367 -8.79 -2.64 34.66
CA PRO A 367 -9.36 -1.39 35.16
C PRO A 367 -9.31 -0.24 34.16
N LEU A 368 -8.18 -0.06 33.46
CA LEU A 368 -8.03 0.99 32.44
C LEU A 368 -8.95 0.73 31.24
N ALA A 369 -8.99 -0.52 30.78
CA ALA A 369 -9.82 -0.92 29.66
C ALA A 369 -11.33 -0.73 29.98
N ASP A 370 -11.76 -1.09 31.19
CA ASP A 370 -13.12 -0.88 31.69
C ASP A 370 -13.46 0.61 31.79
N HIS A 371 -12.53 1.43 32.29
CA HIS A 371 -12.71 2.88 32.35
C HIS A 371 -12.91 3.50 30.97
N VAL A 372 -12.03 3.17 30.00
CA VAL A 372 -12.13 3.60 28.61
C VAL A 372 -13.50 3.26 28.01
N ARG A 373 -13.98 2.04 28.22
CA ARG A 373 -15.32 1.62 27.75
C ARG A 373 -16.45 2.35 28.45
N SER A 374 -16.32 2.63 29.76
CA SER A 374 -17.32 3.39 30.51
C SER A 374 -17.49 4.82 29.99
N LEU A 375 -16.45 5.39 29.36
CA LEU A 375 -16.47 6.67 28.67
C LEU A 375 -17.04 6.60 27.25
N GLY A 376 -17.45 5.41 26.78
CA GLY A 376 -17.99 5.20 25.44
C GLY A 376 -16.93 5.10 24.34
N MET A 377 -15.67 4.83 24.70
CA MET A 377 -14.58 4.62 23.73
C MET A 377 -14.23 3.13 23.61
N GLU A 378 -13.73 2.75 22.46
CA GLU A 378 -13.09 1.45 22.24
C GLU A 378 -11.69 1.42 22.88
N PHE A 379 -11.30 0.27 23.41
CA PHE A 379 -9.94 0.03 23.90
C PHE A 379 -9.09 -0.66 22.83
N GLY A 380 -7.91 -0.12 22.57
CA GLY A 380 -6.92 -0.66 21.65
C GLY A 380 -5.55 -0.80 22.29
N LEU A 381 -4.72 -1.68 21.73
CA LEU A 381 -3.41 -2.01 22.27
C LEU A 381 -2.35 -2.13 21.16
N TRP A 382 -1.13 -1.70 21.45
CA TRP A 382 0.01 -1.84 20.55
C TRP A 382 0.74 -3.17 20.76
N PHE A 383 1.20 -3.76 19.66
CA PHE A 383 2.10 -4.92 19.66
C PHE A 383 3.17 -4.76 18.58
N GLU A 384 4.35 -5.36 18.82
CA GLU A 384 5.39 -5.56 17.80
C GLU A 384 5.83 -7.03 17.75
N PRO A 385 4.94 -7.96 17.33
CA PRO A 385 5.08 -9.39 17.59
C PRO A 385 6.29 -10.04 16.92
N GLU A 386 6.81 -9.40 15.88
CA GLU A 386 7.86 -9.96 15.01
C GLU A 386 9.27 -9.80 15.61
N MET A 387 9.39 -9.21 16.81
CA MET A 387 10.66 -8.75 17.36
C MET A 387 10.88 -9.23 18.79
N VAL A 388 12.15 -9.33 19.16
CA VAL A 388 12.59 -9.68 20.51
C VAL A 388 13.79 -8.81 20.92
N ASN A 389 13.84 -8.37 22.17
CA ASN A 389 15.04 -7.74 22.71
C ASN A 389 15.99 -8.81 23.26
N PRO A 390 17.32 -8.68 23.08
CA PRO A 390 18.27 -9.55 23.77
C PRO A 390 18.10 -9.53 25.29
N ASP A 391 17.63 -8.41 25.85
CA ASP A 391 17.18 -8.31 27.24
C ASP A 391 15.66 -8.55 27.34
N SER A 392 15.27 -9.80 27.21
CA SER A 392 13.91 -10.32 27.45
C SER A 392 14.00 -11.74 28.01
N ASP A 393 12.98 -12.19 28.72
CA ASP A 393 12.91 -13.58 29.19
C ASP A 393 12.80 -14.55 28.01
N LEU A 394 12.01 -14.19 27.00
CA LEU A 394 11.87 -14.98 25.78
C LEU A 394 13.23 -15.25 25.11
N PHE A 395 14.08 -14.24 24.95
CA PHE A 395 15.39 -14.43 24.33
C PHE A 395 16.36 -15.22 25.21
N ARG A 396 16.28 -15.08 26.54
CA ARG A 396 17.09 -15.87 27.47
C ARG A 396 16.75 -17.35 27.42
N GLU A 397 15.46 -17.66 27.31
CA GLU A 397 14.95 -19.04 27.24
C GLU A 397 15.11 -19.65 25.84
N HIS A 398 14.89 -18.83 24.81
CA HIS A 398 14.86 -19.24 23.40
C HIS A 398 15.74 -18.36 22.51
N PRO A 399 17.07 -18.34 22.71
CA PRO A 399 17.97 -17.56 21.87
C PRO A 399 18.01 -18.07 20.41
N ASP A 400 17.55 -19.30 20.16
CA ASP A 400 17.46 -19.92 18.83
C ASP A 400 16.19 -19.52 18.04
N TRP A 401 15.28 -18.74 18.62
CA TRP A 401 14.06 -18.28 17.96
C TRP A 401 14.26 -17.05 17.07
N VAL A 402 15.46 -16.49 16.98
CA VAL A 402 15.75 -15.34 16.12
C VAL A 402 16.24 -15.77 14.74
N LEU A 403 15.92 -14.97 13.72
CA LEU A 403 16.59 -15.09 12.43
C LEU A 403 18.07 -14.69 12.57
N GLY A 404 18.95 -15.45 11.93
CA GLY A 404 20.39 -15.24 12.00
C GLY A 404 21.17 -16.00 10.93
N VAL A 405 22.47 -15.77 10.87
CA VAL A 405 23.38 -16.51 9.99
C VAL A 405 24.46 -17.14 10.86
N GLU A 406 24.73 -18.43 10.65
CA GLU A 406 25.74 -19.15 11.44
C GLU A 406 27.10 -18.42 11.36
N ARG A 407 27.75 -18.23 12.51
CA ARG A 407 29.05 -17.55 12.64
C ARG A 407 29.07 -16.08 12.21
N VAL A 408 27.91 -15.44 12.12
CA VAL A 408 27.77 -14.00 11.91
C VAL A 408 27.04 -13.41 13.10
N ASP A 409 27.63 -12.40 13.73
CA ASP A 409 27.00 -11.72 14.87
C ASP A 409 25.67 -11.07 14.44
N PRO A 410 24.58 -11.24 15.21
CA PRO A 410 23.32 -10.58 14.92
C PRO A 410 23.46 -9.06 14.90
N ILE A 411 22.96 -8.41 13.85
CA ILE A 411 22.88 -6.95 13.79
C ILE A 411 21.60 -6.52 14.50
N ALA A 412 21.76 -5.89 15.66
CA ALA A 412 20.66 -5.22 16.35
C ALA A 412 20.37 -3.87 15.68
N SER A 413 19.08 -3.59 15.44
CA SER A 413 18.57 -2.28 15.04
C SER A 413 17.53 -1.89 16.07
N ARG A 414 17.58 -0.66 16.61
CA ARG A 414 16.73 -0.25 17.75
C ARG A 414 16.79 -1.23 18.93
N HIS A 415 17.98 -1.79 19.19
CA HIS A 415 18.24 -2.74 20.29
C HIS A 415 17.45 -4.06 20.25
N GLN A 416 16.90 -4.44 19.08
CA GLN A 416 16.07 -5.64 18.91
C GLN A 416 16.52 -6.51 17.73
N LEU A 417 16.11 -7.78 17.77
CA LEU A 417 16.33 -8.82 16.78
C LEU A 417 14.99 -9.33 16.22
N PRO A 418 14.96 -9.79 14.96
CA PRO A 418 13.74 -10.34 14.37
C PRO A 418 13.56 -11.81 14.75
N LEU A 419 12.34 -12.16 15.18
CA LEU A 419 11.95 -13.56 15.44
C LEU A 419 11.78 -14.33 14.13
N ASP A 420 12.11 -15.62 14.14
CA ASP A 420 11.87 -16.57 13.06
C ASP A 420 10.43 -17.10 13.14
N LEU A 421 9.50 -16.38 12.52
CA LEU A 421 8.08 -16.76 12.49
C LEU A 421 7.83 -17.99 11.63
N THR A 422 8.82 -18.47 10.88
CA THR A 422 8.69 -19.73 10.13
C THR A 422 8.65 -20.96 11.03
N ARG A 423 8.98 -20.79 12.32
CA ARG A 423 8.83 -21.79 13.36
C ARG A 423 7.41 -21.75 13.93
N SER A 424 6.77 -22.91 14.01
CA SER A 424 5.43 -23.05 14.59
C SER A 424 5.39 -22.58 16.04
N GLU A 425 6.43 -22.87 16.81
CA GLU A 425 6.54 -22.56 18.23
C GLU A 425 6.49 -21.05 18.48
N VAL A 426 7.19 -20.27 17.64
CA VAL A 426 7.17 -18.81 17.67
C VAL A 426 5.78 -18.29 17.30
N SER A 427 5.23 -18.75 16.18
CA SER A 427 3.92 -18.30 15.71
C SER A 427 2.77 -18.67 16.67
N ASP A 428 2.84 -19.84 17.31
CA ASP A 428 1.86 -20.31 18.28
C ASP A 428 1.93 -19.54 19.59
N TYR A 429 3.13 -19.27 20.10
CA TYR A 429 3.34 -18.39 21.25
C TYR A 429 2.74 -17.01 21.01
N LEU A 430 3.10 -16.36 19.89
CA LEU A 430 2.59 -15.02 19.57
C LEU A 430 1.07 -15.01 19.42
N PHE A 431 0.50 -16.02 18.75
CA PHE A 431 -0.94 -16.15 18.64
C PHE A 431 -1.61 -16.29 20.01
N GLU A 432 -1.12 -17.19 20.88
CA GLU A 432 -1.70 -17.44 22.20
C GLU A 432 -1.69 -16.18 23.06
N ARG A 433 -0.54 -15.48 23.12
CA ARG A 433 -0.41 -14.25 23.91
C ARG A 433 -1.35 -13.14 23.43
N ILE A 434 -1.45 -12.93 22.12
CA ILE A 434 -2.31 -11.89 21.55
C ILE A 434 -3.79 -12.29 21.69
N ASP A 435 -4.17 -13.53 21.37
CA ASP A 435 -5.54 -14.04 21.51
C ASP A 435 -6.05 -13.92 22.95
N HIS A 436 -5.21 -14.29 23.93
CA HIS A 436 -5.54 -14.20 25.34
C HIS A 436 -5.89 -12.76 25.74
N LEU A 437 -5.01 -11.80 25.43
CA LEU A 437 -5.21 -10.38 25.78
C LEU A 437 -6.40 -9.76 25.04
N VAL A 438 -6.63 -10.14 23.79
CA VAL A 438 -7.79 -9.67 23.03
C VAL A 438 -9.09 -10.09 23.72
N ARG A 439 -9.18 -11.34 24.18
CA ARG A 439 -10.34 -11.86 24.91
C ARG A 439 -10.49 -11.22 26.29
N GLU A 440 -9.41 -11.20 27.05
CA GLU A 440 -9.39 -10.74 28.44
C GLU A 440 -9.79 -9.26 28.55
N LEU A 441 -9.21 -8.40 27.70
CA LEU A 441 -9.39 -6.96 27.79
C LEU A 441 -10.49 -6.42 26.87
N SER A 442 -11.14 -7.30 26.10
CA SER A 442 -12.09 -6.94 25.04
C SER A 442 -11.50 -5.91 24.07
N ILE A 443 -10.31 -6.21 23.54
CA ILE A 443 -9.57 -5.32 22.64
C ILE A 443 -10.32 -5.25 21.31
N ALA A 444 -10.74 -4.06 20.92
CA ALA A 444 -11.39 -3.81 19.62
C ALA A 444 -10.37 -3.47 18.52
N TYR A 445 -9.13 -3.14 18.90
CA TYR A 445 -8.11 -2.64 17.99
C TYR A 445 -6.68 -3.03 18.37
N ILE A 446 -5.91 -3.49 17.39
CA ILE A 446 -4.45 -3.66 17.50
C ILE A 446 -3.72 -2.71 16.55
N LYS A 447 -2.72 -2.00 17.08
CA LYS A 447 -1.65 -1.39 16.26
C LYS A 447 -0.51 -2.42 16.18
N TRP A 448 -0.36 -3.04 15.01
CA TRP A 448 0.65 -4.07 14.74
C TRP A 448 1.89 -3.42 14.13
N ASP A 449 2.96 -3.30 14.90
CA ASP A 449 4.18 -2.62 14.49
C ASP A 449 5.32 -3.59 14.12
N MET A 450 6.34 -3.06 13.45
CA MET A 450 7.55 -3.76 13.02
C MET A 450 8.65 -2.72 12.73
N ASN A 451 9.59 -2.54 13.65
CA ASN A 451 10.46 -1.35 13.68
C ASN A 451 11.88 -1.53 13.14
N ARG A 452 12.16 -2.58 12.36
CA ARG A 452 13.48 -2.79 11.77
C ARG A 452 13.47 -3.59 10.49
N ASP A 453 14.46 -3.38 9.64
CA ASP A 453 14.73 -4.26 8.50
C ASP A 453 15.27 -5.62 8.98
N ILE A 454 15.12 -6.66 8.17
CA ILE A 454 15.68 -8.01 8.44
C ILE A 454 17.04 -8.12 7.73
N GLN A 455 18.14 -7.86 8.45
CA GLN A 455 19.49 -7.91 7.85
C GLN A 455 20.01 -9.33 7.64
N HIS A 456 19.71 -10.26 8.56
CA HIS A 456 20.19 -11.65 8.55
C HIS A 456 19.01 -12.63 8.51
N PRO A 457 18.30 -12.78 7.37
CA PRO A 457 17.07 -13.56 7.27
C PRO A 457 17.31 -15.07 7.14
N GLY A 458 18.27 -15.63 7.89
CA GLY A 458 18.49 -17.07 7.93
C GLY A 458 17.63 -17.71 9.01
N ASN A 459 16.95 -18.81 8.68
CA ASN A 459 16.20 -19.59 9.65
C ASN A 459 17.12 -20.53 10.45
N ALA A 460 16.54 -21.25 11.41
CA ALA A 460 17.27 -22.26 12.21
C ALA A 460 17.99 -23.35 11.38
N GLY A 461 17.55 -23.59 10.13
CA GLY A 461 18.20 -24.51 9.19
C GLY A 461 19.35 -23.90 8.37
N GLY A 462 19.73 -22.65 8.63
CA GLY A 462 20.76 -21.91 7.90
C GLY A 462 20.35 -21.47 6.49
N ARG A 463 19.06 -21.57 6.14
CA ARG A 463 18.54 -21.17 4.82
C ARG A 463 17.91 -19.78 4.88
N PRO A 464 18.03 -18.97 3.82
CA PRO A 464 17.26 -17.73 3.72
C PRO A 464 15.75 -18.01 3.82
N ALA A 465 15.03 -17.09 4.46
CA ALA A 465 13.65 -17.30 4.86
C ALA A 465 12.74 -16.08 4.76
N VAL A 466 13.12 -15.00 4.05
CA VAL A 466 12.26 -13.80 3.85
C VAL A 466 10.90 -14.17 3.26
N HIS A 467 10.86 -15.04 2.24
CA HIS A 467 9.60 -15.52 1.64
C HIS A 467 8.70 -16.15 2.70
N ARG A 468 9.24 -17.16 3.39
CA ARG A 468 8.50 -17.92 4.40
C ARG A 468 8.13 -17.06 5.60
N GLN A 469 9.00 -16.14 6.02
CA GLN A 469 8.76 -15.16 7.08
C GLN A 469 7.58 -14.26 6.72
N THR A 470 7.57 -13.69 5.50
CA THR A 470 6.48 -12.82 5.03
C THR A 470 5.16 -13.59 5.01
N ARG A 471 5.16 -14.84 4.53
CA ARG A 471 3.97 -15.71 4.55
C ARG A 471 3.54 -16.09 5.97
N ALA A 472 4.47 -16.28 6.90
CA ALA A 472 4.17 -16.59 8.30
C ALA A 472 3.52 -15.40 9.02
N VAL A 473 4.00 -14.18 8.78
CA VAL A 473 3.36 -12.94 9.26
C VAL A 473 1.91 -12.86 8.77
N TYR A 474 1.71 -13.09 7.46
CA TYR A 474 0.38 -13.13 6.85
C TYR A 474 -0.52 -14.18 7.53
N ALA A 475 -0.03 -15.40 7.69
CA ALA A 475 -0.81 -16.49 8.31
C ALA A 475 -1.17 -16.19 9.77
N LEU A 476 -0.27 -15.56 10.54
CA LEU A 476 -0.51 -15.19 11.93
C LEU A 476 -1.61 -14.11 12.04
N ILE A 477 -1.57 -13.08 11.20
CA ILE A 477 -2.61 -12.04 11.15
C ILE A 477 -3.94 -12.66 10.70
N ASP A 478 -3.93 -13.48 9.65
CA ASP A 478 -5.13 -14.16 9.15
C ASP A 478 -5.77 -15.05 10.24
N ARG A 479 -4.95 -15.76 11.03
CA ARG A 479 -5.39 -16.57 12.16
C ARG A 479 -6.04 -15.72 13.27
N LEU A 480 -5.49 -14.54 13.56
CA LEU A 480 -6.07 -13.61 14.54
C LEU A 480 -7.39 -13.02 14.05
N CYS A 481 -7.46 -12.58 12.79
CA CYS A 481 -8.71 -12.08 12.18
C CYS A 481 -9.80 -13.16 12.15
N ALA A 482 -9.44 -14.43 11.92
CA ALA A 482 -10.38 -15.54 11.98
C ALA A 482 -10.87 -15.82 13.41
N ALA A 483 -10.00 -15.70 14.41
CA ALA A 483 -10.34 -15.89 15.82
C ALA A 483 -11.17 -14.73 16.41
N HIS A 484 -10.96 -13.51 15.89
CA HIS A 484 -11.59 -12.26 16.34
C HIS A 484 -12.13 -11.43 15.15
N PRO A 485 -13.25 -11.81 14.52
CA PRO A 485 -13.74 -11.13 13.32
C PRO A 485 -14.12 -9.65 13.50
N GLU A 486 -14.34 -9.20 14.73
CA GLU A 486 -14.65 -7.81 15.06
C GLU A 486 -13.41 -6.96 15.31
N LEU A 487 -12.24 -7.58 15.51
CA LEU A 487 -10.98 -6.91 15.77
C LEU A 487 -10.50 -6.12 14.55
N GLU A 488 -10.19 -4.84 14.73
CA GLU A 488 -9.47 -4.06 13.73
C GLU A 488 -7.96 -4.13 13.95
N ILE A 489 -7.19 -4.24 12.87
CA ILE A 489 -5.72 -4.25 12.91
C ILE A 489 -5.21 -3.12 12.02
N GLU A 490 -4.37 -2.25 12.58
CA GLU A 490 -3.55 -1.29 11.85
C GLU A 490 -2.15 -1.86 11.60
N SER A 491 -1.74 -1.92 10.33
CA SER A 491 -0.34 -2.16 9.98
C SER A 491 0.50 -0.92 10.28
N CYS A 492 1.54 -1.10 11.06
CA CYS A 492 2.58 -0.13 11.33
C CYS A 492 3.93 -0.79 11.09
N SER A 493 4.89 -0.03 10.57
CA SER A 493 6.28 -0.47 10.48
C SER A 493 7.17 0.76 10.52
N SER A 494 7.39 1.30 11.72
CA SER A 494 7.97 2.63 11.94
C SER A 494 7.27 3.68 11.04
N GLY A 495 5.95 3.76 11.14
CA GLY A 495 5.11 4.40 10.13
C GLY A 495 4.88 3.51 8.91
N GLY A 496 5.14 4.05 7.72
CA GLY A 496 4.65 3.51 6.45
C GLY A 496 5.52 2.44 5.77
N ALA A 497 6.46 1.78 6.46
CA ALA A 497 7.40 0.83 5.81
C ALA A 497 6.81 -0.53 5.44
N ARG A 498 5.50 -0.74 5.71
CA ARG A 498 4.73 -1.92 5.30
C ARG A 498 3.29 -1.48 5.01
N ALA A 499 3.17 -0.73 3.93
CA ALA A 499 1.95 -0.03 3.51
C ALA A 499 1.53 -0.45 2.09
N ASP A 500 1.42 -1.76 1.88
CA ASP A 500 1.21 -2.38 0.57
C ASP A 500 -0.10 -3.19 0.52
N TYR A 501 -0.51 -3.60 -0.69
CA TYR A 501 -1.74 -4.38 -0.86
C TYR A 501 -1.65 -5.79 -0.28
N GLY A 502 -0.44 -6.35 -0.06
CA GLY A 502 -0.28 -7.66 0.54
C GLY A 502 -0.70 -7.67 2.02
N ILE A 503 -0.27 -6.66 2.78
CA ILE A 503 -0.67 -6.51 4.19
C ILE A 503 -2.11 -5.98 4.33
N LEU A 504 -2.59 -5.14 3.41
CA LEU A 504 -3.96 -4.60 3.46
C LEU A 504 -5.05 -5.62 3.16
N GLN A 505 -4.73 -6.75 2.55
CA GLN A 505 -5.68 -7.87 2.45
C GLN A 505 -6.03 -8.49 3.83
N ARG A 506 -5.27 -8.15 4.87
CA ARG A 506 -5.31 -8.78 6.20
C ARG A 506 -5.51 -7.79 7.32
N THR A 507 -5.22 -6.53 7.04
CA THR A 507 -5.32 -5.42 7.98
C THR A 507 -6.32 -4.40 7.47
N HIS A 508 -6.78 -3.54 8.38
CA HIS A 508 -7.89 -2.63 8.11
C HIS A 508 -7.42 -1.22 7.75
N ARG A 509 -6.16 -0.90 8.08
CA ARG A 509 -5.57 0.43 7.94
C ARG A 509 -4.06 0.38 8.09
N ILE A 510 -3.43 1.51 7.81
CA ILE A 510 -1.99 1.72 7.86
C ILE A 510 -1.70 2.97 8.67
N TRP A 511 -0.71 2.88 9.57
CA TRP A 511 -0.09 4.07 10.13
C TRP A 511 0.85 4.68 9.09
N THR A 512 0.42 5.78 8.47
CA THR A 512 1.07 6.30 7.24
C THR A 512 2.53 6.73 7.46
N SER A 513 2.84 7.29 8.62
CA SER A 513 4.18 7.82 8.96
C SER A 513 4.26 8.18 10.43
N ASP A 514 5.38 7.92 11.09
CA ASP A 514 5.64 8.47 12.44
C ASP A 514 5.69 10.00 12.43
N ASN A 515 5.89 10.62 11.26
CA ASN A 515 5.92 12.07 11.14
C ASN A 515 4.52 12.68 11.16
N ASN A 516 4.06 13.11 12.33
CA ASN A 516 2.83 13.87 12.52
C ASN A 516 3.00 15.40 12.38
N ASP A 517 4.13 15.87 11.83
CA ASP A 517 4.33 17.27 11.45
C ASP A 517 3.31 17.70 10.39
N ALA A 518 2.46 18.67 10.72
CA ALA A 518 1.36 19.12 9.87
C ALA A 518 1.80 19.51 8.45
N ARG A 519 2.93 20.22 8.31
CA ARG A 519 3.46 20.62 7.00
C ARG A 519 3.96 19.43 6.19
N GLN A 520 4.73 18.53 6.81
CA GLN A 520 5.28 17.35 6.14
C GLN A 520 4.17 16.38 5.73
N ARG A 521 3.12 16.26 6.55
CA ARG A 521 2.00 15.34 6.33
C ARG A 521 1.27 15.57 5.02
N HIS A 522 1.19 16.81 4.52
CA HIS A 522 0.58 17.07 3.22
C HIS A 522 1.28 16.35 2.07
N ALA A 523 2.62 16.34 2.05
CA ALA A 523 3.37 15.64 1.01
C ALA A 523 3.25 14.11 1.15
N ILE A 524 3.39 13.60 2.37
CA ILE A 524 3.31 12.16 2.67
C ILE A 524 1.92 11.61 2.30
N MET A 525 0.84 12.23 2.79
CA MET A 525 -0.53 11.80 2.52
C MET A 525 -0.86 11.89 1.03
N ARG A 526 -0.42 12.97 0.35
CA ARG A 526 -0.65 13.13 -1.10
C ARG A 526 0.05 12.04 -1.91
N GLY A 527 1.27 11.67 -1.52
CA GLY A 527 2.03 10.57 -2.13
C GLY A 527 1.39 9.21 -1.89
N ALA A 528 1.05 8.89 -0.63
CA ALA A 528 0.37 7.64 -0.26
C ALA A 528 -0.96 7.49 -1.01
N ALA A 529 -1.68 8.58 -1.20
CA ALA A 529 -2.97 8.62 -1.89
C ALA A 529 -2.90 8.33 -3.40
N TYR A 530 -1.74 8.07 -4.01
CA TYR A 530 -1.70 7.48 -5.36
C TYR A 530 -2.18 6.02 -5.38
N PHE A 531 -2.06 5.31 -4.26
CA PHE A 531 -2.44 3.89 -4.19
C PHE A 531 -3.45 3.62 -3.08
N LEU A 532 -3.35 4.35 -1.97
CA LEU A 532 -4.08 4.04 -0.74
C LEU A 532 -5.20 5.07 -0.52
N PRO A 533 -6.48 4.65 -0.37
CA PRO A 533 -7.57 5.58 -0.10
C PRO A 533 -7.46 6.21 1.29
N LEU A 534 -7.99 7.42 1.47
CA LEU A 534 -7.95 8.13 2.77
C LEU A 534 -8.53 7.31 3.94
N ARG A 535 -9.48 6.41 3.65
CA ARG A 535 -10.11 5.52 4.64
C ARG A 535 -9.18 4.52 5.31
N VAL A 536 -8.00 4.26 4.73
CA VAL A 536 -6.98 3.34 5.30
C VAL A 536 -5.76 4.08 5.83
N LEU A 537 -5.64 5.40 5.61
CA LEU A 537 -4.43 6.17 5.93
C LEU A 537 -4.57 6.88 7.28
N GLY A 538 -3.89 6.38 8.32
CA GLY A 538 -3.79 7.03 9.63
C GLY A 538 -3.17 8.42 9.52
N ASN A 539 -3.84 9.44 10.08
CA ASN A 539 -3.40 10.84 10.08
C ASN A 539 -3.76 11.51 11.41
N HIS A 540 -2.77 11.60 12.32
CA HIS A 540 -3.01 12.09 13.68
C HIS A 540 -2.54 13.54 13.85
N VAL A 541 -3.26 14.28 14.71
CA VAL A 541 -2.79 15.55 15.27
C VAL A 541 -1.62 15.26 16.20
N GLY A 542 -0.43 15.75 15.86
CA GLY A 542 0.76 15.65 16.70
C GLY A 542 0.87 16.77 17.76
N PRO A 543 1.94 16.75 18.57
CA PRO A 543 2.20 17.75 19.62
C PRO A 543 2.52 19.13 19.03
N LYS A 544 2.35 20.18 19.85
CA LYS A 544 2.60 21.57 19.45
C LYS A 544 4.02 21.81 18.94
N ARG A 545 5.00 21.05 19.43
CA ARG A 545 6.35 20.97 18.88
C ARG A 545 6.54 19.54 18.39
N CYS A 546 6.57 19.32 17.08
CA CYS A 546 6.76 17.97 16.53
C CYS A 546 8.07 17.37 17.02
N HIS A 547 8.04 16.13 17.51
CA HIS A 547 9.20 15.46 18.09
C HIS A 547 10.26 15.05 17.04
N ILE A 548 9.88 14.95 15.77
CA ILE A 548 10.79 14.60 14.67
C ILE A 548 11.43 15.83 14.03
N THR A 549 10.62 16.83 13.65
CA THR A 549 11.09 17.99 12.89
C THR A 549 11.48 19.17 13.77
N GLY A 550 11.02 19.19 15.03
CA GLY A 550 11.18 20.30 15.95
C GLY A 550 10.35 21.54 15.61
N ARG A 551 9.58 21.53 14.51
CA ARG A 551 8.71 22.64 14.12
C ARG A 551 7.56 22.83 15.09
N ARG A 552 7.03 24.05 15.14
CA ARG A 552 5.89 24.41 15.96
C ARG A 552 4.78 24.96 15.09
N PHE A 553 3.58 24.45 15.32
CA PHE A 553 2.38 24.90 14.62
C PHE A 553 1.25 25.10 15.64
N ASP A 554 0.34 26.03 15.33
CA ASP A 554 -0.87 26.18 16.12
C ASP A 554 -1.81 24.97 15.97
N MET A 555 -2.84 24.89 16.81
CA MET A 555 -3.79 23.79 16.73
C MET A 555 -4.64 23.85 15.45
N HIS A 556 -4.91 25.03 14.89
CA HIS A 556 -5.71 25.17 13.67
C HIS A 556 -5.07 24.47 12.48
N PHE A 557 -3.77 24.66 12.29
CA PHE A 557 -3.03 24.00 11.22
C PHE A 557 -2.90 22.50 11.46
N ARG A 558 -2.43 22.10 12.66
CA ARG A 558 -2.26 20.67 13.01
C ARG A 558 -3.56 19.88 12.84
N ALA A 559 -4.66 20.38 13.43
CA ALA A 559 -5.95 19.70 13.37
C ALA A 559 -6.57 19.76 11.98
N GLY A 560 -6.46 20.89 11.27
CA GLY A 560 -6.93 21.04 9.89
C GLY A 560 -6.30 20.03 8.94
N THR A 561 -4.98 19.79 9.07
CA THR A 561 -4.26 18.77 8.29
C THR A 561 -4.79 17.37 8.56
N ALA A 562 -5.07 17.02 9.83
CA ALA A 562 -5.49 15.69 10.24
C ALA A 562 -6.93 15.32 9.86
N VAL A 563 -7.78 16.29 9.49
CA VAL A 563 -9.19 16.05 9.10
C VAL A 563 -9.29 15.06 7.92
N PHE A 564 -8.35 15.12 6.96
CA PHE A 564 -8.36 14.25 5.77
C PHE A 564 -7.50 13.00 6.00
N GLY A 565 -8.15 11.84 5.98
CA GLY A 565 -7.55 10.55 6.33
C GLY A 565 -8.36 9.87 7.44
N HIS A 566 -7.73 8.90 8.08
CA HIS A 566 -8.23 8.31 9.31
C HIS A 566 -7.75 9.15 10.50
N MET A 567 -8.61 10.06 10.95
CA MET A 567 -8.25 11.06 11.95
C MET A 567 -7.95 10.43 13.32
N GLY A 568 -6.95 10.97 13.99
CA GLY A 568 -6.66 10.68 15.38
C GLY A 568 -5.84 11.78 16.01
N MET A 569 -5.30 11.52 17.19
CA MET A 569 -4.45 12.45 17.92
C MET A 569 -3.41 11.67 18.73
N GLU A 570 -2.19 12.20 18.74
CA GLU A 570 -1.02 11.59 19.35
C GLU A 570 -0.19 12.72 19.97
N LEU A 571 -0.66 13.21 21.12
CA LEU A 571 -0.10 14.32 21.88
C LEU A 571 -0.56 14.27 23.34
N ASP A 572 0.15 14.95 24.23
CA ASP A 572 -0.29 15.10 25.63
C ASP A 572 -1.36 16.19 25.78
N LEU A 573 -2.63 15.76 25.89
CA LEU A 573 -3.79 16.64 26.07
C LEU A 573 -3.74 17.46 27.37
N ALA A 574 -3.02 16.99 28.40
CA ALA A 574 -2.87 17.73 29.66
C ALA A 574 -2.00 18.99 29.49
N THR A 575 -1.11 19.00 28.49
CA THR A 575 -0.22 20.13 28.19
C THR A 575 -0.81 21.16 27.24
N GLU A 576 -1.88 20.80 26.52
CA GLU A 576 -2.57 21.71 25.61
C GLU A 576 -3.44 22.70 26.39
N SER A 577 -3.57 23.93 25.86
CA SER A 577 -4.41 24.94 26.48
C SER A 577 -5.89 24.57 26.37
N VAL A 578 -6.74 25.14 27.24
CA VAL A 578 -8.21 24.97 27.13
C VAL A 578 -8.72 25.42 25.75
N SER A 579 -8.13 26.49 25.20
CA SER A 579 -8.44 27.00 23.86
C SER A 579 -8.05 25.99 22.78
N ASP A 580 -6.83 25.43 22.84
CA ASP A 580 -6.35 24.44 21.86
C ASP A 580 -7.20 23.16 21.91
N ARG A 581 -7.56 22.67 23.11
CA ARG A 581 -8.49 21.53 23.24
C ARG A 581 -9.86 21.82 22.65
N GLY A 582 -10.37 23.05 22.81
CA GLY A 582 -11.60 23.50 22.16
C GLY A 582 -11.52 23.49 20.62
N ILE A 583 -10.39 23.95 20.06
CA ILE A 583 -10.13 23.93 18.61
C ILE A 583 -10.04 22.48 18.11
N LEU A 584 -9.33 21.61 18.82
CA LEU A 584 -9.21 20.19 18.48
C LEU A 584 -10.58 19.49 18.49
N LYS A 585 -11.41 19.75 19.51
CA LYS A 585 -12.78 19.25 19.59
C LYS A 585 -13.63 19.70 18.40
N ALA A 586 -13.49 20.95 17.95
CA ALA A 586 -14.18 21.45 16.77
C ALA A 586 -13.72 20.76 15.48
N ALA A 587 -12.41 20.50 15.32
CA ALA A 587 -11.89 19.75 14.17
C ALA A 587 -12.38 18.30 14.15
N ILE A 588 -12.44 17.64 15.31
CA ILE A 588 -12.97 16.28 15.44
C ILE A 588 -14.46 16.26 15.09
N ALA A 589 -15.24 17.24 15.55
CA ALA A 589 -16.64 17.36 15.18
C ALA A 589 -16.82 17.58 13.65
N LEU A 590 -15.94 18.37 13.02
CA LEU A 590 -15.92 18.55 11.57
C LEU A 590 -15.61 17.23 10.84
N HIS A 591 -14.58 16.50 11.29
CA HIS A 591 -14.26 15.19 10.72
C HIS A 591 -15.42 14.22 10.88
N LYS A 592 -15.99 14.05 12.08
CA LYS A 592 -17.12 13.15 12.32
C LYS A 592 -18.35 13.49 11.46
N ARG A 593 -18.61 14.78 11.22
CA ARG A 593 -19.69 15.24 10.35
C ARG A 593 -19.50 14.78 8.90
N HIS A 594 -18.29 14.86 8.37
CA HIS A 594 -18.01 14.57 6.96
C HIS A 594 -17.22 13.26 6.72
N ARG A 595 -16.97 12.43 7.74
CA ARG A 595 -16.11 11.22 7.59
C ARG A 595 -16.65 10.23 6.56
N ALA A 596 -17.97 10.14 6.41
CA ALA A 596 -18.60 9.34 5.37
C ALA A 596 -18.17 9.81 3.98
N LEU A 597 -18.15 11.12 3.73
CA LEU A 597 -17.63 11.71 2.49
C LEU A 597 -16.11 11.55 2.38
N ILE A 598 -15.34 11.78 3.45
CA ILE A 598 -13.88 11.67 3.44
C ILE A 598 -13.42 10.24 3.12
N HIS A 599 -14.15 9.24 3.61
CA HIS A 599 -13.79 7.82 3.46
C HIS A 599 -14.47 7.14 2.28
N GLY A 600 -15.62 7.65 1.80
CA GLY A 600 -16.41 7.05 0.73
C GLY A 600 -16.49 7.86 -0.57
N GLY A 601 -16.07 9.12 -0.56
CA GLY A 601 -16.06 10.00 -1.73
C GLY A 601 -14.86 9.77 -2.65
N ASP A 602 -14.98 10.24 -3.87
CA ASP A 602 -13.96 10.22 -4.90
C ASP A 602 -12.84 11.20 -4.53
N TYR A 603 -11.63 10.68 -4.36
CA TYR A 603 -10.47 11.49 -4.03
C TYR A 603 -9.91 12.22 -5.26
N HIS A 604 -9.55 13.48 -5.06
CA HIS A 604 -8.97 14.34 -6.08
C HIS A 604 -7.72 15.05 -5.55
N ARG A 605 -6.61 14.96 -6.30
CA ARG A 605 -5.48 15.88 -6.16
C ARG A 605 -5.69 17.08 -7.04
N LEU A 606 -5.43 18.26 -6.49
CA LEU A 606 -5.44 19.49 -7.27
C LEU A 606 -4.01 19.82 -7.71
N GLU A 607 -3.87 20.37 -8.91
CA GLU A 607 -2.62 20.93 -9.39
C GLU A 607 -2.49 22.36 -8.88
N THR A 608 -1.54 22.56 -7.95
CA THR A 608 -1.31 23.82 -7.26
C THR A 608 0.16 24.24 -7.38
N PRO A 609 0.49 25.53 -7.25
CA PRO A 609 1.88 25.96 -7.09
C PRO A 609 2.49 25.36 -5.83
N ALA A 610 3.83 25.29 -5.75
CA ALA A 610 4.56 24.68 -4.63
C ALA A 610 4.24 25.29 -3.25
N GLN A 611 3.74 26.53 -3.20
CA GLN A 611 3.34 27.21 -1.96
C GLN A 611 1.99 26.72 -1.40
N LEU A 612 1.22 25.98 -2.19
CA LEU A 612 -0.08 25.45 -1.82
C LEU A 612 -0.10 23.93 -2.01
N ALA A 613 -0.75 23.22 -1.08
CA ALA A 613 -1.07 21.81 -1.26
C ALA A 613 -2.58 21.64 -1.10
N ALA A 614 -3.27 21.16 -2.14
CA ALA A 614 -4.71 20.97 -2.10
C ALA A 614 -5.15 19.58 -2.57
N ILE A 615 -6.14 19.06 -1.87
CA ILE A 615 -6.82 17.79 -2.12
C ILE A 615 -8.33 17.99 -1.91
N GLY A 616 -9.14 17.11 -2.49
CA GLY A 616 -10.58 17.12 -2.28
C GLY A 616 -11.17 15.72 -2.31
N VAL A 617 -12.37 15.61 -1.73
CA VAL A 617 -13.24 14.45 -1.83
C VAL A 617 -14.59 14.91 -2.35
N VAL A 618 -15.14 14.20 -3.34
CA VAL A 618 -16.44 14.51 -3.94
C VAL A 618 -17.33 13.28 -3.83
N SER A 619 -18.56 13.45 -3.37
CA SER A 619 -19.55 12.38 -3.33
C SER A 619 -19.83 11.83 -4.74
N ARG A 620 -20.17 10.53 -4.83
CA ARG A 620 -20.37 9.85 -6.13
C ARG A 620 -21.50 10.46 -6.96
N ASP A 621 -22.53 10.98 -6.31
CA ASP A 621 -23.66 11.68 -6.94
C ASP A 621 -23.38 13.17 -7.18
N ARG A 622 -22.19 13.64 -6.82
CA ARG A 622 -21.72 15.04 -6.91
C ARG A 622 -22.65 16.01 -6.19
N GLY A 623 -23.32 15.55 -5.12
CA GLY A 623 -24.18 16.38 -4.26
C GLY A 623 -23.41 17.14 -3.18
N GLU A 624 -22.29 16.58 -2.72
CA GLU A 624 -21.46 17.14 -1.65
C GLU A 624 -19.96 17.01 -2.00
N ALA A 625 -19.14 17.98 -1.61
CA ALA A 625 -17.69 17.91 -1.68
C ALA A 625 -16.98 18.64 -0.53
N LEU A 626 -15.76 18.22 -0.23
CA LEU A 626 -14.89 18.83 0.77
C LEU A 626 -13.48 19.00 0.19
N PHE A 627 -12.91 20.19 0.28
CA PHE A 627 -11.56 20.48 -0.24
C PHE A 627 -10.67 21.07 0.85
N GLN A 628 -9.54 20.42 1.10
CA GLN A 628 -8.46 20.91 1.97
C GLN A 628 -7.46 21.69 1.13
N THR A 629 -7.03 22.85 1.60
CA THR A 629 -5.94 23.64 1.01
C THR A 629 -5.02 24.15 2.10
N ALA A 630 -3.79 23.66 2.12
CA ALA A 630 -2.75 24.13 3.00
C ALA A 630 -1.91 25.21 2.31
N VAL A 631 -1.72 26.33 3.01
CA VAL A 631 -0.78 27.39 2.66
C VAL A 631 0.56 27.03 3.27
N ILE A 632 1.45 26.44 2.46
CA ILE A 632 2.76 25.93 2.88
C ILE A 632 3.78 27.05 3.00
N ASP A 633 3.68 28.06 2.12
CA ASP A 633 4.55 29.22 2.11
C ASP A 633 3.84 30.44 1.50
N GLN A 634 4.46 31.61 1.58
CA GLN A 634 3.93 32.81 0.94
C GLN A 634 4.02 32.71 -0.57
N HIS A 635 2.90 32.96 -1.24
CA HIS A 635 2.89 33.08 -2.69
C HIS A 635 3.67 34.34 -3.13
N PRO A 636 4.46 34.30 -4.22
CA PRO A 636 5.26 35.45 -4.67
C PRO A 636 4.43 36.64 -5.15
N SER A 637 3.16 36.43 -5.52
CA SER A 637 2.22 37.50 -5.86
C SER A 637 1.41 37.94 -4.64
N PRO A 638 0.92 39.20 -4.59
CA PRO A 638 0.15 39.72 -3.45
C PRO A 638 -1.08 38.90 -3.07
N HIS A 639 -1.66 38.20 -4.05
CA HIS A 639 -2.75 37.26 -3.84
C HIS A 639 -2.34 35.87 -4.31
N PRO A 640 -2.74 34.80 -3.59
CA PRO A 640 -2.60 33.44 -4.08
C PRO A 640 -3.45 33.27 -5.35
N PRO A 641 -3.10 32.30 -6.23
CA PRO A 641 -3.94 31.99 -7.37
C PRO A 641 -5.30 31.47 -6.90
N ARG A 642 -6.26 31.50 -7.82
CA ARG A 642 -7.57 30.95 -7.55
C ARG A 642 -7.51 29.43 -7.49
N LEU A 643 -8.19 28.88 -6.50
CA LEU A 643 -8.37 27.45 -6.39
C LEU A 643 -9.44 27.02 -7.40
N ARG A 644 -9.04 26.22 -8.39
CA ARG A 644 -9.96 25.56 -9.32
C ARG A 644 -10.33 24.22 -8.74
N PHE A 645 -11.61 24.06 -8.39
CA PHE A 645 -12.14 22.80 -7.90
C PHE A 645 -12.21 21.76 -9.04
N VAL A 646 -12.34 20.49 -8.68
CA VAL A 646 -12.41 19.37 -9.63
C VAL A 646 -13.50 18.37 -9.21
N GLY A 647 -13.98 17.55 -10.14
CA GLY A 647 -14.96 16.49 -9.84
C GLY A 647 -16.42 16.94 -9.66
N LEU A 648 -16.71 18.24 -9.66
CA LEU A 648 -18.08 18.76 -9.54
C LEU A 648 -18.91 18.53 -10.82
N ASP A 649 -20.24 18.55 -10.68
CA ASP A 649 -21.16 18.68 -11.81
C ASP A 649 -21.16 20.13 -12.34
N LEU A 650 -20.84 20.32 -13.62
CA LEU A 650 -20.76 21.63 -14.28
C LEU A 650 -22.11 22.37 -14.36
N GLN A 651 -23.23 21.63 -14.36
CA GLN A 651 -24.58 22.17 -14.52
C GLN A 651 -25.24 22.52 -13.18
N ARG A 652 -24.74 21.98 -12.07
CA ARG A 652 -25.27 22.27 -10.73
C ARG A 652 -24.73 23.59 -10.19
N ARG A 653 -25.47 24.15 -9.23
CA ARG A 653 -24.99 25.22 -8.36
C ARG A 653 -24.61 24.63 -7.02
N TYR A 654 -23.60 25.20 -6.38
CA TYR A 654 -23.11 24.76 -5.08
C TYR A 654 -23.08 25.94 -4.12
N LYS A 655 -23.59 25.72 -2.91
CA LYS A 655 -23.33 26.54 -1.75
C LYS A 655 -21.92 26.21 -1.26
N VAL A 656 -21.04 27.21 -1.28
CA VAL A 656 -19.63 27.07 -0.90
C VAL A 656 -19.38 27.85 0.39
N ALA A 657 -18.90 27.17 1.42
CA ALA A 657 -18.52 27.78 2.69
C ALA A 657 -17.11 27.34 3.10
N CYS A 658 -16.33 28.27 3.65
CA CYS A 658 -15.16 27.92 4.43
C CYS A 658 -15.65 27.36 5.77
N VAL A 659 -15.29 26.12 6.09
CA VAL A 659 -15.66 25.43 7.34
C VAL A 659 -14.48 25.24 8.29
N TRP A 660 -13.27 25.59 7.83
CA TRP A 660 -12.05 25.61 8.63
C TRP A 660 -11.02 26.60 8.05
N PRO A 661 -10.26 27.35 8.86
CA PRO A 661 -10.21 27.36 10.33
C PRO A 661 -11.41 28.07 10.95
N THR A 662 -11.65 27.85 12.26
CA THR A 662 -12.86 28.37 12.95
C THR A 662 -13.03 29.90 12.88
N PHE A 663 -11.94 30.66 12.73
CA PHE A 663 -11.97 32.12 12.61
C PHE A 663 -12.20 32.64 11.18
N LEU A 664 -12.22 31.77 10.17
CA LEU A 664 -12.57 32.09 8.78
C LEU A 664 -13.87 31.41 8.32
N VAL A 665 -14.61 30.80 9.25
CA VAL A 665 -15.93 30.26 8.94
C VAL A 665 -16.85 31.41 8.56
N GLY A 666 -17.47 31.29 7.39
CA GLY A 666 -18.28 32.34 6.80
C GLY A 666 -19.59 31.80 6.22
N GLU A 667 -20.49 32.73 5.90
CA GLU A 667 -21.77 32.40 5.26
C GLU A 667 -21.54 31.75 3.88
N PRO A 668 -22.32 30.71 3.54
CA PRO A 668 -22.20 30.07 2.23
C PRO A 668 -22.57 31.03 1.10
N ALA A 669 -21.82 30.96 0.00
CA ALA A 669 -22.13 31.67 -1.23
C ALA A 669 -22.41 30.68 -2.37
N SER A 670 -23.37 31.01 -3.23
CA SER A 670 -23.83 30.13 -4.32
C SER A 670 -23.09 30.41 -5.63
N PHE A 671 -22.48 29.38 -6.21
CA PHE A 671 -21.76 29.47 -7.49
C PHE A 671 -22.13 28.30 -8.41
N ALA A 672 -22.08 28.53 -9.73
CA ALA A 672 -22.19 27.42 -10.69
C ALA A 672 -20.94 26.51 -10.62
N GLY A 673 -21.13 25.20 -10.72
CA GLY A 673 -20.04 24.22 -10.72
C GLY A 673 -19.02 24.49 -11.83
N SER A 674 -19.49 24.88 -13.01
CA SER A 674 -18.62 25.35 -14.11
C SER A 674 -17.75 26.55 -13.73
N ALA A 675 -18.29 27.54 -13.02
CA ALA A 675 -17.50 28.68 -12.55
C ALA A 675 -16.46 28.27 -11.50
N LEU A 676 -16.83 27.38 -10.57
CA LEU A 676 -15.94 26.85 -9.55
C LEU A 676 -14.75 26.07 -10.13
N MET A 677 -14.98 25.31 -11.21
CA MET A 677 -13.94 24.50 -11.85
C MET A 677 -13.11 25.29 -12.85
N GLN A 678 -13.72 26.18 -13.65
CA GLN A 678 -13.01 26.87 -14.75
C GLN A 678 -12.45 28.24 -14.34
N TYR A 679 -13.20 29.02 -13.56
CA TYR A 679 -12.80 30.37 -13.13
C TYR A 679 -12.08 30.35 -11.77
N GLY A 680 -12.48 29.44 -10.88
CA GLY A 680 -11.89 29.20 -9.57
C GLY A 680 -12.29 30.21 -8.49
N LEU A 681 -12.11 29.81 -7.24
CA LEU A 681 -12.35 30.63 -6.05
C LEU A 681 -11.09 31.39 -5.63
N GLN A 682 -11.19 32.70 -5.44
CA GLN A 682 -10.09 33.48 -4.88
C GLN A 682 -9.94 33.14 -3.39
N LEU A 683 -8.79 32.55 -3.04
CA LEU A 683 -8.50 32.23 -1.64
C LEU A 683 -8.25 33.51 -0.83
N PRO A 684 -8.66 33.53 0.46
CA PRO A 684 -8.34 34.63 1.35
C PRO A 684 -6.82 34.73 1.55
N GLN A 685 -6.34 35.93 1.86
CA GLN A 685 -4.94 36.14 2.21
C GLN A 685 -4.72 35.68 3.66
N THR A 686 -3.98 34.60 3.84
CA THR A 686 -3.60 34.06 5.15
C THR A 686 -2.09 33.95 5.26
N TYR A 687 -1.60 33.73 6.48
CA TYR A 687 -0.19 33.43 6.70
C TYR A 687 0.15 32.00 6.22
N PRO A 688 1.44 31.70 5.99
CA PRO A 688 1.92 30.33 5.91
C PRO A 688 1.47 29.51 7.11
N ASP A 689 1.48 28.20 6.95
CA ASP A 689 1.04 27.23 7.95
C ASP A 689 -0.43 27.45 8.35
N THR A 690 -1.28 27.77 7.37
CA THR A 690 -2.74 27.82 7.52
C THR A 690 -3.38 26.71 6.68
N CYS A 691 -4.34 25.99 7.24
CA CYS A 691 -5.14 25.00 6.53
C CYS A 691 -6.56 25.51 6.35
N LEU A 692 -7.02 25.63 5.11
CA LEU A 692 -8.38 25.98 4.74
C LEU A 692 -9.15 24.71 4.38
N ILE A 693 -10.40 24.58 4.83
CA ILE A 693 -11.31 23.53 4.36
C ILE A 693 -12.59 24.17 3.85
N HIS A 694 -12.92 23.90 2.60
CA HIS A 694 -14.17 24.37 1.98
C HIS A 694 -15.13 23.21 1.83
N HIS A 695 -16.37 23.41 2.28
CA HIS A 695 -17.50 22.50 2.05
C HIS A 695 -18.34 23.05 0.91
N LEU A 696 -18.76 22.17 0.00
CA LEU A 696 -19.58 22.48 -1.15
C LEU A 696 -20.78 21.55 -1.13
N GLU A 697 -21.98 22.11 -1.16
CA GLU A 697 -23.25 21.37 -1.18
C GLU A 697 -24.07 21.82 -2.39
N ALA A 698 -24.49 20.87 -3.22
CA ALA A 698 -25.30 21.13 -4.39
C ALA A 698 -26.68 21.68 -3.98
N GLU A 699 -27.15 22.69 -4.69
CA GLU A 699 -28.52 23.17 -4.56
C GLU A 699 -29.49 22.19 -5.24
N GLU A 700 -30.64 21.94 -4.61
CA GLU A 700 -31.72 21.12 -5.15
C GLU A 700 -32.29 21.65 -6.48
#